data_AF-F8P4U2-F1
#
_entry.id   AF-F8P4U2-F1
#
_cell.length_a   1.000
_cell.length_b   1.000
_cell.length_c   1.000
_cell.angle_alpha   90.00
_cell.angle_beta   90.00
_cell.angle_gamma   90.00
#
_symmetry.space_group_name_H-M   'P 1'
#
loop_
_entity.id
_entity.type
_entity.pdbx_description
1 polymer ?
#
loop_
_entity_poly.entity_id
_entity_poly.type
_entity_poly.pdbx_seq_one_letter_code
_entity_poly.pdbx_strand_id
1 'polypeptide(L)'
;MTFPVVRSSVENLLKRLGLSLPPSLAPAGLKKLVEKRNERFCEAVNELIGAASNEDPVALIQAASYDHIPVNPSSKSTSSAKVDTKDKRTIIDPKDRPTIDAVIAEVEEQDWYKGQIVDRRIFASREAANGTLDPPLSETIQQALSNSRKITSLYSHQSSAINALSREKHIIVSTSTASGKSVIYQVPLLRFLEDDIDSTAVFIYPTKALAQDQRSALEQLLWSCPGLEHIKVATYDGDTPQDQRAGIRETASVIFTNFDMIHASILPHEELWRRFLKKIKLVAVDELHSYSDLFGSHVAQVIRRFRRVCAAVGNRRMRFVSCSATISNPSRHMKDLFGLEDIEEITEDGAPSGRKDFLVWNPPPIDPMAPKLGRHSSMSEATALMRFLMKRGVRVILFCKIRKACELAMKTLRTDLSAEGRLDILEKVMPYRGGYSQEDRRRIENEAFSGNLLGIVATNALELGVDIGVLDAVIMMGFPYKIANLRQQTGRAGRRTRDSLAVLVADGLPIDQHYVNNPSDLFDKPIDDLIIDLESKVILEPHLQCAAQEMPLSKEDDVYFGPLLRELCDSSLIKTKDGWYHTHPNFLPFPAKHVSIRGAEEEKYTVVDITKVTAEGGPKIIEEVELSRALFEIYEGGVFMHQGLTFIVTEISHDSKIARVMRADVNWITSPRDYTDIDAVQTYRIREIKGSPHRAFYGRVDAKTVVFGFFKIRNKTILDVVDVDSPSWDRQATGLWIDVPRYVLNLMKSKGINAAEAIHSAQHALLNRFALAADLKTECKAPQKEYKATKTERKRPARLIFYDSAGRSGVSSKAFDHVSDLLYQANDAIEGCKCESGCKECVHSPSCREGNEVSSKLGAQLILRTILNLEINEDSIPSQMDETDTPDTIIEADYVRPVDGVQVEAG
;
A
#
# COMPACT_ATOMS: atom_id res chain seq x y z
N MET A 1 40.49 38.12 -22.15
CA MET A 1 41.11 38.26 -20.82
C MET A 1 40.13 38.95 -19.88
N THR A 2 39.24 38.23 -19.21
CA THR A 2 38.33 38.77 -18.16
C THR A 2 37.65 37.68 -17.30
N PHE A 3 37.97 36.40 -17.49
CA PHE A 3 37.38 35.29 -16.73
C PHE A 3 38.05 34.91 -15.38
N PRO A 4 39.36 35.14 -15.12
CA PRO A 4 39.96 34.69 -13.86
C PRO A 4 39.56 35.53 -12.64
N VAL A 5 39.28 36.83 -12.82
CA VAL A 5 39.01 37.79 -11.74
C VAL A 5 37.58 37.67 -11.18
N VAL A 6 36.62 37.25 -12.02
CA VAL A 6 35.24 36.98 -11.59
C VAL A 6 35.18 35.67 -10.80
N ARG A 7 35.96 34.65 -11.18
CA ARG A 7 35.99 33.36 -10.51
C ARG A 7 36.57 33.45 -9.10
N SER A 8 37.66 34.18 -8.89
CA SER A 8 38.23 34.36 -7.55
C SER A 8 37.34 35.21 -6.63
N SER A 9 36.57 36.14 -7.19
CA SER A 9 35.63 36.99 -6.44
C SER A 9 34.39 36.20 -6.01
N VAL A 10 33.88 35.32 -6.88
CA VAL A 10 32.77 34.41 -6.57
C VAL A 10 33.21 33.31 -5.60
N GLU A 11 34.40 32.74 -5.75
CA GLU A 11 34.94 31.74 -4.82
C GLU A 11 35.21 32.32 -3.41
N ASN A 12 35.66 33.57 -3.31
CA ASN A 12 35.82 34.26 -2.02
C ASN A 12 34.47 34.68 -1.40
N LEU A 13 33.46 35.00 -2.22
CA LEU A 13 32.10 35.27 -1.75
C LEU A 13 31.43 33.97 -1.22
N LEU A 14 31.62 32.84 -1.93
CA LEU A 14 31.11 31.53 -1.55
C LEU A 14 31.79 30.96 -0.28
N LYS A 15 33.12 31.17 -0.13
CA LYS A 15 33.84 30.82 1.11
C LYS A 15 33.42 31.63 2.33
N ARG A 16 33.07 32.92 2.15
CA ARG A 16 32.53 33.76 3.23
C ARG A 16 31.10 33.37 3.65
N LEU A 17 30.38 32.66 2.79
CA LEU A 17 29.00 32.20 3.01
C LEU A 17 28.89 30.71 3.42
N GLY A 18 30.02 29.99 3.58
CA GLY A 18 30.03 28.60 4.03
C GLY A 18 29.46 27.58 3.03
N LEU A 19 29.31 27.94 1.76
CA LEU A 19 28.69 27.09 0.73
C LEU A 19 29.75 26.36 -0.11
N SER A 20 29.73 25.02 -0.09
CA SER A 20 30.48 24.18 -1.04
C SER A 20 29.62 23.89 -2.27
N LEU A 21 30.22 23.95 -3.47
CA LEU A 21 29.60 23.44 -4.69
C LEU A 21 29.31 21.92 -4.53
N PRO A 22 28.18 21.42 -5.06
CA PRO A 22 27.83 20.00 -4.98
C PRO A 22 28.92 19.13 -5.64
N PRO A 23 29.06 17.85 -5.25
CA PRO A 23 29.95 16.94 -5.95
C PRO A 23 29.42 16.72 -7.37
N SER A 24 29.88 17.53 -8.31
CA SER A 24 29.80 17.21 -9.73
C SER A 24 30.71 16.01 -9.97
N LEU A 25 30.29 15.10 -10.87
CA LEU A 25 31.19 14.15 -11.55
C LEU A 25 32.58 14.78 -11.70
N ALA A 26 33.63 14.04 -11.31
CA ALA A 26 35.01 14.53 -11.42
C ALA A 26 35.21 15.18 -12.82
N PRO A 27 35.97 16.28 -12.95
CA PRO A 27 36.08 17.02 -14.22
C PRO A 27 36.39 16.12 -15.42
N ALA A 28 37.14 15.03 -15.21
CA ALA A 28 37.40 13.99 -16.19
C ALA A 28 36.16 13.17 -16.59
N GLY A 29 35.31 12.78 -15.64
CA GLY A 29 34.05 12.07 -15.89
C GLY A 29 32.99 12.96 -16.55
N LEU A 30 32.91 14.23 -16.16
CA LEU A 30 32.05 15.20 -16.83
C LEU A 30 32.52 15.45 -18.26
N LYS A 31 33.84 15.60 -18.48
CA LYS A 31 34.43 15.73 -19.81
C LYS A 31 34.14 14.50 -20.68
N LYS A 32 34.32 13.28 -20.15
CA LYS A 32 33.98 12.03 -20.86
C LYS A 32 32.49 11.94 -21.22
N LEU A 33 31.60 12.36 -20.32
CA LEU A 33 30.16 12.39 -20.56
C LEU A 33 29.80 13.41 -21.64
N VAL A 34 30.42 14.61 -21.60
CA VAL A 34 30.22 15.65 -22.61
C VAL A 34 30.78 15.22 -23.96
N GLU A 35 31.97 14.62 -24.02
CA GLU A 35 32.57 14.06 -25.24
C GLU A 35 31.67 12.98 -25.84
N LYS A 36 31.20 12.02 -25.03
CA LYS A 36 30.27 10.98 -25.48
C LYS A 36 28.93 11.53 -25.98
N ARG A 37 28.42 12.60 -25.36
CA ARG A 37 27.20 13.28 -25.83
C ARG A 37 27.43 14.04 -27.13
N ASN A 38 28.58 14.67 -27.28
CA ASN A 38 28.96 15.37 -28.51
C ASN A 38 29.15 14.38 -29.67
N GLU A 39 29.80 13.24 -29.43
CA GLU A 39 29.91 12.16 -30.41
C GLU A 39 28.54 11.68 -30.86
N ARG A 40 27.64 11.37 -29.91
CA ARG A 40 26.28 10.92 -30.24
C ARG A 40 25.46 12.00 -30.96
N PHE A 41 25.63 13.26 -30.60
CA PHE A 41 25.01 14.37 -31.30
C PHE A 41 25.52 14.49 -32.74
N CYS A 42 26.83 14.36 -32.96
CA CYS A 42 27.41 14.38 -34.30
C CYS A 42 26.93 13.18 -35.14
N GLU A 43 26.84 11.98 -34.55
CA GLU A 43 26.27 10.81 -35.20
C GLU A 43 24.80 11.05 -35.60
N ALA A 44 23.96 11.54 -34.69
CA ALA A 44 22.55 11.80 -34.96
C ALA A 44 22.35 12.89 -36.03
N VAL A 45 23.20 13.93 -36.04
CA VAL A 45 23.19 14.96 -37.09
C VAL A 45 23.61 14.38 -38.44
N ASN A 46 24.64 13.53 -38.47
CA ASN A 46 25.06 12.87 -39.70
C ASN A 46 24.02 11.86 -40.22
N GLU A 47 23.35 11.12 -39.33
CA GLU A 47 22.21 10.25 -39.66
C GLU A 47 21.06 11.06 -40.26
N LEU A 48 20.72 12.20 -39.67
CA LEU A 48 19.68 13.09 -40.18
C LEU A 48 20.05 13.66 -41.55
N ILE A 49 21.28 14.15 -41.72
CA ILE A 49 21.77 14.67 -43.02
C ILE A 49 21.79 13.56 -44.07
N GLY A 50 22.15 12.33 -43.68
CA GLY A 50 22.13 11.16 -44.57
C GLY A 50 20.72 10.73 -44.97
N ALA A 51 19.74 10.86 -44.06
CA ALA A 51 18.34 10.54 -44.33
C ALA A 51 17.64 11.63 -45.17
N ALA A 52 18.01 12.90 -45.00
CA ALA A 52 17.42 14.07 -45.66
C ALA A 52 17.96 14.29 -47.10
N SER A 53 17.97 13.24 -47.92
CA SER A 53 18.57 13.26 -49.26
C SER A 53 17.89 14.23 -50.26
N ASN A 54 16.67 14.71 -50.00
CA ASN A 54 15.92 15.67 -50.83
C ASN A 54 15.21 16.81 -50.05
N GLU A 55 15.43 16.94 -48.74
CA GLU A 55 14.76 17.95 -47.89
C GLU A 55 15.79 18.73 -47.07
N ASP A 56 15.49 19.97 -46.67
CA ASP A 56 16.39 20.77 -45.83
C ASP A 56 16.42 20.21 -44.39
N PRO A 57 17.54 19.65 -43.92
CA PRO A 57 17.65 19.07 -42.58
C PRO A 57 17.39 20.10 -41.48
N VAL A 58 17.68 21.38 -41.74
CA VAL A 58 17.44 22.47 -40.79
C VAL A 58 15.96 22.75 -40.66
N ALA A 59 15.22 22.73 -41.77
CA ALA A 59 13.76 22.90 -41.77
C ALA A 59 13.06 21.74 -41.03
N LEU A 60 13.55 20.51 -41.19
CA LEU A 60 13.05 19.33 -40.47
C LEU A 60 13.25 19.44 -38.94
N ILE A 61 14.45 19.86 -38.51
CA ILE A 61 14.72 20.10 -37.07
C ILE A 61 13.87 21.25 -36.55
N GLN A 62 13.75 22.35 -37.31
CA GLN A 62 12.94 23.50 -36.88
C GLN A 62 11.47 23.12 -36.75
N ALA A 63 10.91 22.37 -37.71
CA ALA A 63 9.56 21.83 -37.64
C ALA A 63 9.36 20.93 -36.41
N ALA A 64 10.27 19.97 -36.17
CA ALA A 64 10.22 19.10 -34.99
C ALA A 64 10.44 19.85 -33.66
N SER A 65 11.18 20.95 -33.68
CA SER A 65 11.46 21.75 -32.48
C SER A 65 10.24 22.52 -31.99
N TYR A 66 9.29 22.86 -32.87
CA TYR A 66 8.08 23.60 -32.49
C TYR A 66 7.24 22.86 -31.43
N ASP A 67 7.19 21.52 -31.48
CA ASP A 67 6.48 20.68 -30.50
C ASP A 67 7.20 20.58 -29.14
N HIS A 68 8.43 21.06 -29.06
CA HIS A 68 9.29 21.02 -27.87
C HIS A 68 9.59 22.40 -27.29
N ILE A 69 9.09 23.48 -27.90
CA ILE A 69 9.16 24.84 -27.35
C ILE A 69 8.11 24.96 -26.22
N PRO A 70 8.51 25.29 -24.98
CA PRO A 70 7.56 25.48 -23.89
C PRO A 70 6.59 26.62 -24.21
N VAL A 71 5.29 26.30 -24.20
CA VAL A 71 4.24 27.32 -24.39
C VAL A 71 4.25 28.28 -23.20
N ASN A 72 4.27 29.59 -23.46
CA ASN A 72 4.21 30.61 -22.43
C ASN A 72 2.80 30.57 -21.77
N PRO A 73 2.66 30.21 -20.48
CA PRO A 73 1.35 30.10 -19.83
C PRO A 73 0.62 31.45 -19.68
N SER A 74 1.32 32.57 -19.89
CA SER A 74 0.75 33.92 -19.87
C SER A 74 0.40 34.49 -21.25
N SER A 75 0.76 33.79 -22.34
CA SER A 75 0.28 34.19 -23.67
C SER A 75 -1.17 33.76 -23.82
N LYS A 76 -2.11 34.71 -23.72
CA LYS A 76 -3.45 34.54 -24.28
C LYS A 76 -3.27 34.24 -25.76
N SER A 77 -3.48 33.00 -26.18
CA SER A 77 -3.41 32.59 -27.58
C SER A 77 -4.39 33.43 -28.40
N THR A 78 -3.87 34.49 -29.02
CA THR A 78 -4.57 35.30 -30.01
C THR A 78 -4.36 34.62 -31.35
N SER A 79 -4.90 33.42 -31.46
CA SER A 79 -5.13 32.74 -32.73
C SER A 79 -6.48 32.05 -32.63
N SER A 80 -7.53 32.87 -32.65
CA SER A 80 -8.82 32.47 -33.21
C SER A 80 -8.65 32.21 -34.71
N ALA A 81 -7.85 31.19 -35.05
CA ALA A 81 -8.09 30.45 -36.27
C ALA A 81 -9.48 29.85 -36.06
N LYS A 82 -10.42 30.28 -36.91
CA LYS A 82 -11.75 29.67 -36.98
C LYS A 82 -11.56 28.16 -37.07
N VAL A 83 -11.79 27.47 -35.96
CA VAL A 83 -12.01 26.03 -35.97
C VAL A 83 -13.28 25.89 -36.78
N ASP A 84 -13.12 25.43 -38.02
CA ASP A 84 -14.24 24.99 -38.84
C ASP A 84 -15.01 23.99 -37.98
N THR A 85 -16.24 24.34 -37.63
CA THR A 85 -17.14 23.61 -36.73
C THR A 85 -17.71 22.34 -37.37
N LYS A 86 -16.95 21.69 -38.25
CA LYS A 86 -17.40 20.54 -39.06
C LYS A 86 -17.02 19.17 -38.52
N ASP A 87 -16.14 19.05 -37.53
CA ASP A 87 -15.89 17.76 -36.86
C ASP A 87 -15.89 17.93 -35.33
N LYS A 88 -17.09 17.94 -34.74
CA LYS A 88 -17.21 17.55 -33.33
C LYS A 88 -16.84 16.07 -33.25
N ARG A 89 -15.57 15.74 -32.99
CA ARG A 89 -15.12 14.38 -32.63
C ARG A 89 -15.79 13.99 -31.32
N THR A 90 -17.04 13.54 -31.40
CA THR A 90 -17.83 13.08 -30.26
C THR A 90 -17.24 11.77 -29.72
N ILE A 91 -17.19 11.65 -28.40
CA ILE A 91 -16.86 10.39 -27.72
C ILE A 91 -17.84 9.32 -28.20
N ILE A 92 -17.32 8.17 -28.65
CA ILE A 92 -18.14 6.99 -28.95
C ILE A 92 -18.85 6.57 -27.65
N ASP A 93 -20.16 6.33 -27.70
CA ASP A 93 -20.88 5.81 -26.54
C ASP A 93 -20.26 4.48 -26.11
N PRO A 94 -19.94 4.26 -24.82
CA PRO A 94 -19.39 2.99 -24.36
C PRO A 94 -20.20 1.76 -24.76
N LYS A 95 -21.50 1.88 -25.06
CA LYS A 95 -22.33 0.78 -25.60
C LYS A 95 -21.97 0.39 -27.03
N ASP A 96 -21.54 1.36 -27.82
CA ASP A 96 -21.23 1.23 -29.26
C ASP A 96 -19.73 1.09 -29.54
N ARG A 97 -18.90 0.89 -28.50
CA ARG A 97 -17.45 0.74 -28.66
C ARG A 97 -17.10 -0.45 -29.59
N PRO A 98 -15.97 -0.38 -30.31
CA PRO A 98 -15.45 -1.52 -31.07
C PRO A 98 -15.10 -2.72 -30.18
N THR A 99 -14.95 -3.90 -30.80
CA THR A 99 -14.45 -5.10 -30.10
C THR A 99 -13.01 -4.88 -29.64
N ILE A 100 -12.62 -5.51 -28.54
CA ILE A 100 -11.25 -5.42 -28.01
C ILE A 100 -10.24 -5.90 -29.04
N ASP A 101 -10.57 -6.93 -29.82
CA ASP A 101 -9.71 -7.42 -30.89
C ASP A 101 -9.45 -6.35 -31.97
N ALA A 102 -10.49 -5.63 -32.40
CA ALA A 102 -10.34 -4.53 -33.36
C ALA A 102 -9.54 -3.35 -32.77
N VAL A 103 -9.75 -3.04 -31.48
CA VAL A 103 -8.99 -1.99 -30.79
C VAL A 103 -7.51 -2.37 -30.70
N ILE A 104 -7.18 -3.64 -30.43
CA ILE A 104 -5.78 -4.11 -30.40
C ILE A 104 -5.15 -4.02 -31.79
N ALA A 105 -5.84 -4.46 -32.85
CA ALA A 105 -5.33 -4.32 -34.22
C ALA A 105 -5.02 -2.86 -34.56
N GLU A 106 -5.90 -1.94 -34.17
CA GLU A 106 -5.70 -0.51 -34.39
C GLU A 106 -4.53 0.07 -33.56
N VAL A 107 -4.23 -0.49 -32.38
CA VAL A 107 -3.02 -0.14 -31.61
C VAL A 107 -1.76 -0.52 -32.39
N GLU A 108 -1.74 -1.69 -33.03
CA GLU A 108 -0.58 -2.17 -33.80
C GLU A 108 -0.30 -1.33 -35.05
N GLU A 109 -1.31 -0.61 -35.55
CA GLU A 109 -1.21 0.32 -36.68
C GLU A 109 -0.71 1.73 -36.28
N GLN A 110 -0.56 2.04 -35.00
CA GLN A 110 -0.14 3.38 -34.57
C GLN A 110 1.37 3.61 -34.70
N ASP A 111 1.78 4.84 -35.06
CA ASP A 111 3.20 5.22 -35.19
C ASP A 111 4.00 5.08 -33.88
N TRP A 112 3.34 5.20 -32.73
CA TRP A 112 3.96 5.04 -31.41
C TRP A 112 4.10 3.57 -31.01
N TYR A 113 3.50 2.64 -31.75
CA TYR A 113 3.69 1.20 -31.56
C TYR A 113 4.97 0.72 -32.24
N LYS A 114 5.83 0.09 -31.45
CA LYS A 114 7.15 -0.43 -31.81
C LYS A 114 7.32 -1.88 -31.32
N GLY A 115 6.23 -2.66 -31.32
CA GLY A 115 6.24 -4.05 -30.86
C GLY A 115 6.24 -4.20 -29.33
N GLN A 116 5.51 -3.33 -28.62
CA GLN A 116 5.45 -3.38 -27.15
C GLN A 116 4.67 -4.60 -26.63
N ILE A 117 3.73 -5.18 -27.40
CA ILE A 117 2.99 -6.37 -26.97
C ILE A 117 3.91 -7.59 -27.12
N VAL A 118 4.42 -8.09 -25.98
CA VAL A 118 5.36 -9.22 -25.94
C VAL A 118 4.62 -10.56 -25.82
N ASP A 119 3.49 -10.57 -25.12
CA ASP A 119 2.63 -11.74 -24.97
C ASP A 119 1.16 -11.31 -25.01
N ARG A 120 0.33 -12.13 -25.68
CA ARG A 120 -1.11 -11.97 -25.75
C ARG A 120 -1.78 -13.30 -25.40
N ARG A 121 -2.47 -13.33 -24.27
CA ARG A 121 -3.24 -14.48 -23.79
C ARG A 121 -4.72 -14.22 -23.93
N ILE A 122 -5.44 -15.19 -24.49
CA ILE A 122 -6.88 -15.10 -24.73
C ILE A 122 -7.58 -16.12 -23.84
N PHE A 123 -8.49 -15.64 -23.00
CA PHE A 123 -9.39 -16.48 -22.21
C PHE A 123 -10.74 -16.53 -22.92
N ALA A 124 -11.20 -17.73 -23.24
CA ALA A 124 -12.46 -17.95 -23.94
C ALA A 124 -13.67 -17.53 -23.10
N SER A 125 -14.76 -17.16 -23.78
CA SER A 125 -16.04 -16.91 -23.11
C SER A 125 -16.59 -18.19 -22.47
N ARG A 126 -17.30 -18.03 -21.37
CA ARG A 126 -17.99 -19.10 -20.64
C ARG A 126 -19.49 -18.78 -20.56
N GLU A 127 -20.32 -19.75 -20.90
CA GLU A 127 -21.78 -19.64 -20.73
C GLU A 127 -22.19 -19.78 -19.26
N ALA A 128 -23.38 -19.29 -18.93
CA ALA A 128 -23.91 -19.42 -17.58
C ALA A 128 -24.27 -20.88 -17.28
N ALA A 129 -23.79 -21.40 -16.16
CA ALA A 129 -24.23 -22.66 -15.60
C ALA A 129 -25.21 -22.39 -14.45
N ASN A 130 -26.45 -22.82 -14.61
CA ASN A 130 -27.51 -22.61 -13.63
C ASN A 130 -27.67 -23.83 -12.71
N GLY A 131 -28.19 -23.62 -11.51
CA GLY A 131 -28.55 -24.69 -10.59
C GLY A 131 -29.90 -24.45 -9.93
N THR A 132 -30.36 -25.45 -9.18
CA THR A 132 -31.69 -25.48 -8.56
C THR A 132 -31.60 -25.50 -7.05
N LEU A 133 -32.58 -24.86 -6.39
CA LEU A 133 -32.67 -24.84 -4.94
C LEU A 133 -33.56 -25.96 -4.42
N ASP A 134 -33.14 -26.54 -3.30
CA ASP A 134 -33.90 -27.52 -2.54
C ASP A 134 -33.84 -27.15 -1.03
N PRO A 135 -34.94 -26.67 -0.42
CA PRO A 135 -36.26 -26.44 -1.03
C PRO A 135 -36.26 -25.24 -2.00
N PRO A 136 -37.25 -25.13 -2.91
CA PRO A 136 -37.40 -23.98 -3.79
C PRO A 136 -37.69 -22.67 -3.01
N LEU A 137 -37.53 -21.52 -3.66
CA LEU A 137 -37.84 -20.22 -3.06
C LEU A 137 -39.36 -19.99 -3.00
N SER A 138 -39.82 -19.26 -1.99
CA SER A 138 -41.18 -18.70 -1.94
C SER A 138 -41.43 -17.77 -3.14
N GLU A 139 -42.69 -17.65 -3.56
CA GLU A 139 -43.08 -16.79 -4.69
C GLU A 139 -42.71 -15.31 -4.41
N THR A 140 -42.82 -14.88 -3.16
CA THR A 140 -42.43 -13.56 -2.65
C THR A 140 -40.95 -13.27 -2.90
N ILE A 141 -40.04 -14.16 -2.49
CA ILE A 141 -38.60 -13.98 -2.71
C ILE A 141 -38.25 -14.04 -4.20
N GLN A 142 -38.86 -14.96 -4.97
CA GLN A 142 -38.62 -15.05 -6.42
C GLN A 142 -39.02 -13.76 -7.15
N GLN A 143 -40.19 -13.21 -6.81
CA GLN A 143 -40.67 -11.96 -7.39
C GLN A 143 -39.79 -10.77 -6.98
N ALA A 144 -39.34 -10.72 -5.73
CA ALA A 144 -38.43 -9.69 -5.25
C ALA A 144 -37.10 -9.69 -6.01
N LEU A 145 -36.49 -10.88 -6.20
CA LEU A 145 -35.25 -11.05 -6.96
C LEU A 145 -35.39 -10.66 -8.44
N SER A 146 -36.52 -11.02 -9.05
CA SER A 146 -36.84 -10.65 -10.43
C SER A 146 -37.03 -9.13 -10.59
N ASN A 147 -37.84 -8.51 -9.72
CA ASN A 147 -38.18 -7.09 -9.82
C ASN A 147 -36.99 -6.17 -9.50
N SER A 148 -36.26 -6.47 -8.41
CA SER A 148 -35.17 -5.61 -7.95
C SER A 148 -33.88 -5.82 -8.72
N ARG A 149 -33.57 -7.07 -9.11
CA ARG A 149 -32.25 -7.43 -9.67
C ARG A 149 -32.30 -8.13 -11.02
N LYS A 150 -33.49 -8.38 -11.58
CA LYS A 150 -33.68 -9.12 -12.86
C LYS A 150 -33.08 -10.53 -12.80
N ILE A 151 -33.08 -11.14 -11.62
CA ILE A 151 -32.60 -12.50 -11.41
C ILE A 151 -33.78 -13.45 -11.61
N THR A 152 -33.74 -14.24 -12.68
CA THR A 152 -34.76 -15.26 -13.00
C THR A 152 -34.29 -16.68 -12.70
N SER A 153 -32.97 -16.88 -12.59
CA SER A 153 -32.34 -18.16 -12.25
C SER A 153 -31.07 -17.91 -11.46
N LEU A 154 -30.64 -18.91 -10.68
CA LEU A 154 -29.43 -18.85 -9.88
C LEU A 154 -28.32 -19.65 -10.56
N TYR A 155 -27.09 -19.13 -10.51
CA TYR A 155 -25.92 -19.85 -10.98
C TYR A 155 -25.65 -21.08 -10.09
N SER A 156 -24.99 -22.09 -10.65
CA SER A 156 -24.70 -23.37 -9.97
C SER A 156 -24.11 -23.15 -8.57
N HIS A 157 -23.06 -22.33 -8.49
CA HIS A 157 -22.38 -21.98 -7.24
C HIS A 157 -23.28 -21.25 -6.22
N GLN A 158 -24.19 -20.39 -6.68
CA GLN A 158 -25.16 -19.72 -5.81
C GLN A 158 -26.14 -20.73 -5.23
N SER A 159 -26.67 -21.63 -6.06
CA SER A 159 -27.61 -22.66 -5.62
C SER A 159 -26.97 -23.66 -4.66
N SER A 160 -25.76 -24.14 -4.94
CA SER A 160 -25.00 -25.03 -4.06
C SER A 160 -24.78 -24.40 -2.68
N ALA A 161 -24.40 -23.12 -2.65
CA ALA A 161 -24.15 -22.39 -1.43
C ALA A 161 -25.40 -22.19 -0.56
N ILE A 162 -26.52 -21.80 -1.19
CA ILE A 162 -27.81 -21.62 -0.50
C ILE A 162 -28.34 -22.96 0.02
N ASN A 163 -28.19 -24.04 -0.75
CA ASN A 163 -28.57 -25.39 -0.33
C ASN A 163 -27.71 -25.88 0.85
N ALA A 164 -26.39 -25.65 0.81
CA ALA A 164 -25.49 -25.96 1.92
C ALA A 164 -25.86 -25.23 3.21
N LEU A 165 -26.21 -23.94 3.12
CA LEU A 165 -26.69 -23.17 4.27
C LEU A 165 -28.03 -23.68 4.81
N SER A 166 -28.92 -24.13 3.93
CA SER A 166 -30.20 -24.74 4.31
C SER A 166 -30.00 -26.09 5.02
N ARG A 167 -28.90 -26.80 4.74
CA ARG A 167 -28.43 -27.99 5.48
C ARG A 167 -27.60 -27.65 6.72
N GLU A 168 -27.67 -26.41 7.19
CA GLU A 168 -27.02 -25.94 8.41
C GLU A 168 -25.48 -25.92 8.39
N LYS A 169 -24.84 -25.91 7.21
CA LYS A 169 -23.39 -25.85 7.07
C LYS A 169 -22.85 -24.42 7.11
N HIS A 170 -21.62 -24.26 7.61
CA HIS A 170 -20.81 -23.05 7.37
C HIS A 170 -20.20 -23.16 5.98
N ILE A 171 -20.14 -22.05 5.23
CA ILE A 171 -19.69 -22.11 3.84
C ILE A 171 -18.63 -21.07 3.52
N ILE A 172 -17.73 -21.45 2.61
CA ILE A 172 -16.89 -20.50 1.89
C ILE A 172 -17.07 -20.66 0.39
N VAL A 173 -17.30 -19.54 -0.28
CA VAL A 173 -17.39 -19.47 -1.73
C VAL A 173 -16.19 -18.71 -2.28
N SER A 174 -15.38 -19.39 -3.08
CA SER A 174 -14.20 -18.82 -3.74
C SER A 174 -14.39 -18.85 -5.26
N THR A 175 -14.98 -17.79 -5.79
CA THR A 175 -15.29 -17.64 -7.21
C THR A 175 -14.75 -16.32 -7.75
N SER A 176 -14.77 -16.15 -9.07
CA SER A 176 -14.30 -14.92 -9.72
C SER A 176 -15.06 -13.66 -9.24
N THR A 177 -14.44 -12.50 -9.43
CA THR A 177 -15.10 -11.21 -9.19
C THR A 177 -16.34 -11.07 -10.07
N ALA A 178 -17.37 -10.38 -9.55
CA ALA A 178 -18.65 -10.19 -10.24
C ALA A 178 -19.45 -11.47 -10.58
N SER A 179 -19.20 -12.60 -9.92
CA SER A 179 -20.00 -13.84 -10.09
C SER A 179 -21.40 -13.78 -9.44
N GLY A 180 -21.77 -12.68 -8.79
CA GLY A 180 -23.04 -12.53 -8.07
C GLY A 180 -23.03 -13.10 -6.66
N LYS A 181 -21.88 -13.03 -5.97
CA LYS A 181 -21.67 -13.57 -4.61
C LYS A 181 -22.64 -13.04 -3.56
N SER A 182 -23.12 -11.80 -3.68
CA SER A 182 -24.01 -11.20 -2.67
C SER A 182 -25.31 -11.99 -2.46
N VAL A 183 -25.82 -12.60 -3.52
CA VAL A 183 -27.07 -13.38 -3.51
C VAL A 183 -26.98 -14.57 -2.56
N ILE A 184 -25.77 -15.11 -2.37
CA ILE A 184 -25.49 -16.32 -1.57
C ILE A 184 -25.88 -16.13 -0.10
N TYR A 185 -25.72 -14.93 0.45
CA TYR A 185 -26.12 -14.62 1.83
C TYR A 185 -27.37 -13.73 1.91
N GLN A 186 -27.75 -13.02 0.84
CA GLN A 186 -29.00 -12.27 0.79
C GLN A 186 -30.22 -13.19 0.75
N VAL A 187 -30.20 -14.27 -0.04
CA VAL A 187 -31.34 -15.20 -0.13
C VAL A 187 -31.59 -15.96 1.18
N PRO A 188 -30.58 -16.54 1.86
CA PRO A 188 -30.79 -17.17 3.16
C PRO A 188 -31.28 -16.18 4.22
N LEU A 189 -30.81 -14.92 4.20
CA LEU A 189 -31.34 -13.88 5.09
C LEU A 189 -32.86 -13.70 4.89
N LEU A 190 -33.33 -13.59 3.64
CA LEU A 190 -34.76 -13.45 3.37
C LEU A 190 -35.55 -14.64 3.89
N ARG A 191 -35.05 -15.88 3.71
CA ARG A 191 -35.67 -17.08 4.28
C ARG A 191 -35.78 -17.01 5.79
N PHE A 192 -34.71 -16.63 6.48
CA PHE A 192 -34.73 -16.50 7.95
C PHE A 192 -35.71 -15.44 8.43
N LEU A 193 -35.91 -14.35 7.67
CA LEU A 193 -36.86 -13.29 7.99
C LEU A 193 -38.31 -13.69 7.69
N GLU A 194 -38.55 -14.49 6.64
CA GLU A 194 -39.87 -15.08 6.38
C GLU A 194 -40.27 -16.07 7.49
N ASP A 195 -39.32 -16.83 8.01
CA ASP A 195 -39.55 -17.81 9.10
C ASP A 195 -39.70 -17.15 10.48
N ASP A 196 -38.84 -16.17 10.82
CA ASP A 196 -38.86 -15.41 12.08
C ASP A 196 -38.45 -13.96 11.80
N ILE A 197 -39.41 -13.04 11.88
CA ILE A 197 -39.21 -11.61 11.61
C ILE A 197 -38.21 -10.93 12.56
N ASP A 198 -37.99 -11.52 13.75
CA ASP A 198 -37.01 -11.03 14.73
C ASP A 198 -35.59 -11.55 14.44
N SER A 199 -35.39 -12.36 13.38
CA SER A 199 -34.07 -12.83 12.97
C SER A 199 -33.16 -11.67 12.61
N THR A 200 -31.90 -11.75 13.05
CA THR A 200 -30.90 -10.73 12.75
C THR A 200 -29.72 -11.30 11.97
N ALA A 201 -29.00 -10.41 11.27
CA ALA A 201 -27.81 -10.78 10.51
C ALA A 201 -26.73 -9.68 10.51
N VAL A 202 -25.47 -10.10 10.46
CA VAL A 202 -24.31 -9.21 10.37
C VAL A 202 -23.59 -9.45 9.07
N PHE A 203 -23.44 -8.41 8.25
CA PHE A 203 -22.64 -8.44 7.03
C PHE A 203 -21.38 -7.60 7.24
N ILE A 204 -20.23 -8.26 7.16
CA ILE A 204 -18.92 -7.69 7.45
C ILE A 204 -18.20 -7.47 6.12
N TYR A 205 -17.76 -6.24 5.89
CA TYR A 205 -17.07 -5.83 4.67
C TYR A 205 -15.70 -5.23 4.99
N PRO A 206 -14.70 -5.37 4.09
CA PRO A 206 -13.39 -4.76 4.29
C PRO A 206 -13.41 -3.24 4.10
N THR A 207 -14.35 -2.71 3.30
CA THR A 207 -14.45 -1.29 2.96
C THR A 207 -15.85 -0.74 3.24
N LYS A 208 -15.90 0.51 3.71
CA LYS A 208 -17.17 1.21 4.03
C LYS A 208 -18.00 1.49 2.77
N ALA A 209 -17.35 1.80 1.65
CA ALA A 209 -18.01 2.04 0.36
C ALA A 209 -18.81 0.82 -0.09
N LEU A 210 -18.20 -0.38 -0.04
CA LEU A 210 -18.90 -1.62 -0.38
C LEU A 210 -20.05 -1.90 0.60
N ALA A 211 -19.85 -1.66 1.89
CA ALA A 211 -20.90 -1.85 2.89
C ALA A 211 -22.14 -0.98 2.60
N GLN A 212 -21.96 0.28 2.21
CA GLN A 212 -23.05 1.19 1.84
C GLN A 212 -23.78 0.74 0.58
N ASP A 213 -23.04 0.38 -0.48
CA ASP A 213 -23.60 -0.13 -1.73
C ASP A 213 -24.46 -1.38 -1.49
N GLN A 214 -23.92 -2.36 -0.75
CA GLN A 214 -24.65 -3.58 -0.43
C GLN A 214 -25.84 -3.34 0.49
N ARG A 215 -25.78 -2.32 1.37
CA ARG A 215 -26.93 -1.89 2.18
C ARG A 215 -28.06 -1.40 1.28
N SER A 216 -27.78 -0.46 0.39
CA SER A 216 -28.78 0.08 -0.53
C SER A 216 -29.37 -1.00 -1.44
N ALA A 217 -28.53 -1.93 -1.93
CA ALA A 217 -28.97 -3.02 -2.76
C ALA A 217 -29.83 -4.06 -2.01
N LEU A 218 -29.62 -4.25 -0.70
CA LEU A 218 -30.48 -5.09 0.14
C LEU A 218 -31.79 -4.37 0.51
N GLU A 219 -31.73 -3.07 0.80
CA GLU A 219 -32.90 -2.25 1.12
C GLU A 219 -33.92 -2.27 -0.03
N GLN A 220 -33.45 -2.13 -1.28
CA GLN A 220 -34.31 -2.27 -2.47
C GLN A 220 -34.90 -3.67 -2.63
N LEU A 221 -34.14 -4.72 -2.29
CA LEU A 221 -34.59 -6.11 -2.36
C LEU A 221 -35.68 -6.38 -1.32
N LEU A 222 -35.49 -5.92 -0.08
CA LEU A 222 -36.48 -6.04 1.00
C LEU A 222 -37.75 -5.26 0.67
N TRP A 223 -37.65 -4.04 0.14
CA TRP A 223 -38.79 -3.26 -0.31
C TRP A 223 -39.59 -3.94 -1.43
N SER A 224 -38.90 -4.72 -2.26
CA SER A 224 -39.53 -5.48 -3.35
C SER A 224 -40.09 -6.84 -2.91
N CYS A 225 -39.90 -7.23 -1.64
CA CYS A 225 -40.32 -8.50 -1.08
C CYS A 225 -41.56 -8.30 -0.21
N PRO A 226 -42.75 -8.76 -0.66
CA PRO A 226 -43.98 -8.59 0.11
C PRO A 226 -43.86 -9.14 1.52
N GLY A 227 -44.21 -8.33 2.52
CA GLY A 227 -44.15 -8.71 3.94
C GLY A 227 -42.83 -8.39 4.65
N LEU A 228 -41.77 -8.01 3.93
CA LEU A 228 -40.47 -7.65 4.53
C LEU A 228 -40.10 -6.17 4.36
N GLU A 229 -41.02 -5.33 3.88
CA GLU A 229 -40.78 -3.91 3.58
C GLU A 229 -40.44 -3.08 4.83
N HIS A 230 -40.87 -3.55 5.99
CA HIS A 230 -40.67 -2.91 7.29
C HIS A 230 -39.32 -3.27 7.95
N ILE A 231 -38.58 -4.23 7.39
CA ILE A 231 -37.29 -4.66 7.93
C ILE A 231 -36.26 -3.54 7.77
N LYS A 232 -35.65 -3.17 8.90
CA LYS A 232 -34.66 -2.09 8.93
C LYS A 232 -33.24 -2.64 8.75
N VAL A 233 -32.53 -2.04 7.80
CA VAL A 233 -31.11 -2.34 7.52
C VAL A 233 -30.28 -1.08 7.70
N ALA A 234 -29.12 -1.19 8.35
CA ALA A 234 -28.29 -0.03 8.68
C ALA A 234 -26.80 -0.33 8.55
N THR A 235 -26.02 0.68 8.20
CA THR A 235 -24.56 0.66 8.36
C THR A 235 -24.17 1.09 9.76
N TYR A 236 -23.32 0.29 10.41
CA TYR A 236 -22.73 0.59 11.70
C TYR A 236 -21.21 0.57 11.55
N ASP A 237 -20.65 1.69 11.12
CA ASP A 237 -19.22 1.88 10.92
C ASP A 237 -18.71 3.13 11.67
N GLY A 238 -17.43 3.47 11.51
CA GLY A 238 -16.86 4.68 12.12
C GLY A 238 -17.47 5.99 11.62
N ASP A 239 -18.19 5.97 10.49
CA ASP A 239 -18.82 7.15 9.88
C ASP A 239 -20.30 7.27 10.30
N THR A 240 -20.86 6.30 11.03
CA THR A 240 -22.22 6.36 11.57
C THR A 240 -22.32 7.48 12.62
N PRO A 241 -23.19 8.50 12.42
CA PRO A 241 -23.37 9.61 13.35
C PRO A 241 -23.74 9.14 14.77
N GLN A 242 -23.15 9.77 15.79
CA GLN A 242 -23.24 9.30 17.18
C GLN A 242 -24.69 9.29 17.71
N ASP A 243 -25.51 10.25 17.30
CA ASP A 243 -26.93 10.39 17.62
C ASP A 243 -27.78 9.26 17.03
N GLN A 244 -27.40 8.72 15.87
CA GLN A 244 -28.11 7.62 15.21
C GLN A 244 -27.77 6.24 15.79
N ARG A 245 -26.61 6.09 16.45
CA ARG A 245 -26.10 4.78 16.90
C ARG A 245 -27.05 4.07 17.86
N ALA A 246 -27.70 4.80 18.77
CA ALA A 246 -28.65 4.20 19.71
C ALA A 246 -29.87 3.62 19.00
N GLY A 247 -30.52 4.41 18.13
CA GLY A 247 -31.68 3.96 17.35
C GLY A 247 -31.36 2.77 16.43
N ILE A 248 -30.17 2.73 15.83
CA ILE A 248 -29.75 1.61 14.98
C ILE A 248 -29.64 0.32 15.81
N ARG A 249 -28.97 0.36 16.97
CA ARG A 249 -28.85 -0.81 17.87
C ARG A 249 -30.20 -1.40 18.27
N GLU A 250 -31.15 -0.51 18.53
CA GLU A 250 -32.47 -0.87 19.06
C GLU A 250 -33.46 -1.28 17.98
N THR A 251 -33.21 -1.02 16.69
CA THR A 251 -34.23 -1.22 15.65
C THR A 251 -33.76 -2.03 14.44
N ALA A 252 -32.48 -2.02 14.08
CA ALA A 252 -32.01 -2.71 12.88
C ALA A 252 -32.05 -4.24 13.02
N SER A 253 -32.51 -4.92 11.97
CA SER A 253 -32.45 -6.39 11.85
C SER A 253 -31.18 -6.84 11.14
N VAL A 254 -30.66 -6.03 10.21
CA VAL A 254 -29.42 -6.32 9.48
C VAL A 254 -28.43 -5.18 9.64
N ILE A 255 -27.20 -5.54 10.00
CA ILE A 255 -26.12 -4.57 10.20
C ILE A 255 -24.98 -4.83 9.24
N PHE A 256 -24.60 -3.78 8.54
CA PHE A 256 -23.43 -3.72 7.68
C PHE A 256 -22.30 -3.06 8.46
N THR A 257 -21.20 -3.77 8.67
CA THR A 257 -20.10 -3.30 9.54
C THR A 257 -18.74 -3.80 9.05
N ASN A 258 -17.71 -3.57 9.86
CA ASN A 258 -16.35 -4.06 9.67
C ASN A 258 -15.81 -4.61 11.00
N PHE A 259 -14.69 -5.33 10.94
CA PHE A 259 -14.07 -5.89 12.16
C PHE A 259 -13.59 -4.82 13.13
N ASP A 260 -13.24 -3.62 12.64
CA ASP A 260 -12.87 -2.47 13.48
C ASP A 260 -14.01 -2.08 14.44
N MET A 261 -15.23 -1.95 13.92
CA MET A 261 -16.38 -1.61 14.76
C MET A 261 -16.86 -2.76 15.63
N ILE A 262 -16.73 -4.00 15.18
CA ILE A 262 -16.99 -5.17 16.03
C ILE A 262 -16.05 -5.10 17.24
N HIS A 263 -14.76 -4.89 17.00
CA HIS A 263 -13.74 -4.81 18.03
C HIS A 263 -13.90 -3.62 18.98
N ALA A 264 -14.12 -2.42 18.44
CA ALA A 264 -14.05 -1.17 19.20
C ALA A 264 -15.39 -0.73 19.80
N SER A 265 -16.53 -1.16 19.26
CA SER A 265 -17.84 -0.63 19.63
C SER A 265 -18.92 -1.65 19.92
N ILE A 266 -18.91 -2.83 19.29
CA ILE A 266 -19.96 -3.85 19.50
C ILE A 266 -19.62 -4.74 20.69
N LEU A 267 -18.44 -5.37 20.66
CA LEU A 267 -18.03 -6.30 21.71
C LEU A 267 -17.85 -5.64 23.09
N PRO A 268 -17.15 -4.49 23.23
CA PRO A 268 -16.93 -3.88 24.54
C PRO A 268 -18.20 -3.37 25.23
N HIS A 269 -19.32 -3.31 24.48
CA HIS A 269 -20.63 -2.84 24.91
C HIS A 269 -21.72 -3.89 24.61
N GLU A 270 -21.38 -5.19 24.73
CA GLU A 270 -22.28 -6.30 24.39
C GLU A 270 -23.66 -6.17 25.05
N GLU A 271 -23.73 -5.59 26.24
CA GLU A 271 -24.94 -5.36 27.00
C GLU A 271 -25.99 -4.55 26.23
N LEU A 272 -25.54 -3.59 25.41
CA LEU A 272 -26.41 -2.77 24.55
C LEU A 272 -26.88 -3.51 23.30
N TRP A 273 -26.24 -4.62 22.97
CA TRP A 273 -26.44 -5.38 21.74
C TRP A 273 -27.14 -6.72 21.95
N ARG A 274 -27.45 -7.12 23.20
CA ARG A 274 -27.99 -8.44 23.54
C ARG A 274 -29.24 -8.83 22.74
N ARG A 275 -30.17 -7.89 22.47
CA ARG A 275 -31.34 -8.14 21.60
C ARG A 275 -30.91 -8.70 20.25
N PHE A 276 -29.95 -8.00 19.64
CA PHE A 276 -29.44 -8.31 18.32
C PHE A 276 -28.60 -9.60 18.34
N LEU A 277 -27.61 -9.71 19.23
CA LEU A 277 -26.67 -10.84 19.32
C LEU A 277 -27.36 -12.19 19.59
N LYS A 278 -28.45 -12.20 20.38
CA LYS A 278 -29.24 -13.40 20.67
C LYS A 278 -29.97 -13.98 19.46
N LYS A 279 -30.32 -13.13 18.49
CA LYS A 279 -31.16 -13.47 17.34
C LYS A 279 -30.39 -13.62 16.03
N ILE A 280 -29.05 -13.52 16.06
CA ILE A 280 -28.23 -13.64 14.85
C ILE A 280 -28.36 -15.04 14.27
N LYS A 281 -28.87 -15.13 13.04
CA LYS A 281 -28.93 -16.37 12.25
C LYS A 281 -27.77 -16.46 11.27
N LEU A 282 -27.32 -15.33 10.74
CA LEU A 282 -26.37 -15.28 9.65
C LEU A 282 -25.27 -14.23 9.90
N VAL A 283 -24.01 -14.66 9.76
CA VAL A 283 -22.83 -13.80 9.74
C VAL A 283 -22.15 -13.98 8.40
N ALA A 284 -22.26 -12.97 7.52
CA ALA A 284 -21.60 -12.98 6.23
C ALA A 284 -20.32 -12.13 6.28
N VAL A 285 -19.22 -12.66 5.78
CA VAL A 285 -17.94 -11.96 5.67
C VAL A 285 -17.51 -11.97 4.22
N ASP A 286 -17.50 -10.79 3.61
CA ASP A 286 -17.11 -10.63 2.21
C ASP A 286 -15.61 -10.37 2.08
N GLU A 287 -15.06 -10.70 0.91
CA GLU A 287 -13.64 -10.57 0.56
C GLU A 287 -12.69 -11.16 1.63
N LEU A 288 -12.93 -12.41 2.04
CA LEU A 288 -12.22 -13.06 3.17
C LEU A 288 -10.69 -13.02 3.04
N HIS A 289 -10.17 -13.05 1.80
CA HIS A 289 -8.73 -12.98 1.53
C HIS A 289 -8.07 -11.67 1.98
N SER A 290 -8.84 -10.60 2.15
CA SER A 290 -8.34 -9.32 2.66
C SER A 290 -7.92 -9.40 4.14
N TYR A 291 -8.36 -10.44 4.85
CA TYR A 291 -8.03 -10.69 6.25
C TYR A 291 -6.93 -11.76 6.34
N SER A 292 -5.71 -11.36 6.04
CA SER A 292 -4.50 -12.19 6.08
C SER A 292 -3.34 -11.44 6.75
N ASP A 293 -2.23 -12.13 6.95
CA ASP A 293 -1.03 -11.61 7.62
C ASP A 293 -1.38 -11.08 9.05
N LEU A 294 -0.71 -10.02 9.51
CA LEU A 294 -0.93 -9.44 10.83
C LEU A 294 -2.39 -8.99 11.06
N PHE A 295 -3.03 -8.41 10.05
CA PHE A 295 -4.41 -7.98 10.14
C PHE A 295 -5.36 -9.18 10.29
N GLY A 296 -5.12 -10.26 9.52
CA GLY A 296 -5.83 -11.53 9.65
C GLY A 296 -5.71 -12.13 11.05
N SER A 297 -4.53 -12.11 11.66
CA SER A 297 -4.31 -12.55 13.05
C SER A 297 -5.16 -11.80 14.06
N HIS A 298 -5.25 -10.47 13.97
CA HIS A 298 -6.13 -9.69 14.84
C HIS A 298 -7.62 -10.01 14.61
N VAL A 299 -8.05 -10.05 13.34
CA VAL A 299 -9.43 -10.38 12.96
C VAL A 299 -9.82 -11.78 13.47
N ALA A 300 -8.89 -12.73 13.41
CA ALA A 300 -9.07 -14.09 13.92
C ALA A 300 -9.48 -14.10 15.40
N GLN A 301 -8.86 -13.23 16.21
CA GLN A 301 -9.18 -13.11 17.63
C GLN A 301 -10.49 -12.33 17.88
N VAL A 302 -10.77 -11.32 17.04
CA VAL A 302 -12.03 -10.55 17.12
C VAL A 302 -13.24 -11.45 16.85
N ILE A 303 -13.19 -12.31 15.83
CA ILE A 303 -14.33 -13.19 15.52
C ILE A 303 -14.51 -14.32 16.54
N ARG A 304 -13.42 -14.79 17.16
CA ARG A 304 -13.48 -15.73 18.30
C ARG A 304 -14.16 -15.11 19.52
N ARG A 305 -13.80 -13.88 19.88
CA ARG A 305 -14.50 -13.08 20.90
C ARG A 305 -15.98 -12.90 20.57
N PHE A 306 -16.29 -12.56 19.33
CA PHE A 306 -17.68 -12.42 18.87
C PHE A 306 -18.49 -13.71 19.02
N ARG A 307 -17.94 -14.85 18.59
CA ARG A 307 -18.58 -16.17 18.77
C ARG A 307 -18.79 -16.49 20.25
N ARG A 308 -17.80 -16.22 21.10
CA ARG A 308 -17.88 -16.42 22.55
C ARG A 308 -18.99 -15.59 23.18
N VAL A 309 -19.04 -14.29 22.89
CA VAL A 309 -20.08 -13.38 23.41
C VAL A 309 -21.47 -13.86 22.96
N CYS A 310 -21.63 -14.23 21.68
CA CYS A 310 -22.90 -14.77 21.20
C CYS A 310 -23.30 -16.08 21.89
N ALA A 311 -22.35 -17.00 22.10
CA ALA A 311 -22.61 -18.25 22.82
C ALA A 311 -23.04 -17.99 24.27
N ALA A 312 -22.42 -17.02 24.93
CA ALA A 312 -22.72 -16.64 26.31
C ALA A 312 -24.10 -15.98 26.47
N VAL A 313 -24.57 -15.21 25.48
CA VAL A 313 -25.96 -14.70 25.47
C VAL A 313 -26.99 -15.76 25.02
N GLY A 314 -26.55 -16.98 24.71
CA GLY A 314 -27.40 -18.13 24.39
C GLY A 314 -27.50 -18.48 22.91
N ASN A 315 -26.77 -17.80 22.02
CA ASN A 315 -26.80 -18.04 20.58
C ASN A 315 -25.61 -18.87 20.10
N ARG A 316 -25.85 -20.18 19.87
CA ARG A 316 -24.86 -21.13 19.33
C ARG A 316 -25.19 -21.65 17.93
N ARG A 317 -26.26 -21.14 17.30
CA ARG A 317 -26.81 -21.69 16.04
C ARG A 317 -26.63 -20.75 14.84
N MET A 318 -25.77 -19.75 14.97
CA MET A 318 -25.41 -18.87 13.85
C MET A 318 -24.72 -19.65 12.73
N ARG A 319 -24.95 -19.21 11.49
CA ARG A 319 -24.29 -19.72 10.29
C ARG A 319 -23.30 -18.68 9.78
N PHE A 320 -22.15 -19.15 9.33
CA PHE A 320 -21.09 -18.31 8.80
C PHE A 320 -21.01 -18.53 7.30
N VAL A 321 -21.03 -17.43 6.56
CA VAL A 321 -20.87 -17.41 5.11
C VAL A 321 -19.66 -16.55 4.81
N SER A 322 -18.75 -17.04 3.98
CA SER A 322 -17.65 -16.22 3.50
C SER A 322 -17.57 -16.24 1.98
N CYS A 323 -17.29 -15.07 1.42
CA CYS A 323 -17.09 -14.87 0.00
C CYS A 323 -15.67 -14.39 -0.21
N SER A 324 -15.00 -14.91 -1.24
CA SER A 324 -13.63 -14.51 -1.57
C SER A 324 -13.39 -14.58 -3.07
N ALA A 325 -12.40 -13.84 -3.56
CA ALA A 325 -11.75 -14.14 -4.83
C ALA A 325 -11.10 -15.54 -4.78
N THR A 326 -10.67 -16.04 -5.95
CA THR A 326 -9.96 -17.32 -6.08
C THR A 326 -8.71 -17.33 -5.20
N ILE A 327 -8.69 -18.21 -4.20
CA ILE A 327 -7.57 -18.44 -3.28
C ILE A 327 -7.24 -19.94 -3.25
N SER A 328 -6.01 -20.30 -2.86
CA SER A 328 -5.52 -21.68 -2.89
C SER A 328 -6.26 -22.61 -1.93
N ASN A 329 -6.37 -22.21 -0.66
CA ASN A 329 -6.90 -23.03 0.44
C ASN A 329 -8.00 -22.27 1.22
N PRO A 330 -9.17 -22.00 0.60
CA PRO A 330 -10.20 -21.17 1.22
C PRO A 330 -10.78 -21.79 2.51
N SER A 331 -11.11 -23.08 2.52
CA SER A 331 -11.66 -23.73 3.71
C SER A 331 -10.72 -23.66 4.90
N ARG A 332 -9.42 -23.92 4.68
CA ARG A 332 -8.39 -23.79 5.73
C ARG A 332 -8.29 -22.35 6.25
N HIS A 333 -8.25 -21.36 5.36
CA HIS A 333 -8.18 -19.95 5.77
C HIS A 333 -9.39 -19.54 6.62
N MET A 334 -10.61 -19.93 6.23
CA MET A 334 -11.81 -19.65 7.00
C MET A 334 -11.82 -20.40 8.34
N LYS A 335 -11.35 -21.65 8.38
CA LYS A 335 -11.17 -22.42 9.61
C LYS A 335 -10.24 -21.71 10.58
N ASP A 336 -9.06 -21.31 10.12
CA ASP A 336 -8.06 -20.63 10.94
C ASP A 336 -8.55 -19.26 11.42
N LEU A 337 -9.21 -18.50 10.53
CA LEU A 337 -9.75 -17.18 10.87
C LEU A 337 -10.92 -17.28 11.85
N PHE A 338 -11.91 -18.16 11.62
CA PHE A 338 -13.16 -18.18 12.41
C PHE A 338 -13.11 -19.14 13.60
N GLY A 339 -12.17 -20.10 13.61
CA GLY A 339 -12.10 -21.18 14.60
C GLY A 339 -13.22 -22.20 14.44
N LEU A 340 -13.56 -22.58 13.20
CA LEU A 340 -14.65 -23.51 12.85
C LEU A 340 -14.09 -24.77 12.20
N GLU A 341 -14.66 -25.94 12.50
CA GLU A 341 -14.17 -27.23 11.99
C GLU A 341 -14.89 -27.72 10.73
N ASP A 342 -16.22 -27.52 10.64
CA ASP A 342 -17.08 -28.05 9.57
C ASP A 342 -17.45 -26.94 8.58
N ILE A 343 -16.65 -26.77 7.53
CA ILE A 343 -16.82 -25.75 6.48
C ILE A 343 -16.96 -26.46 5.12
N GLU A 344 -18.06 -26.18 4.42
CA GLU A 344 -18.29 -26.62 3.04
C GLU A 344 -17.68 -25.59 2.07
N GLU A 345 -16.80 -26.08 1.19
CA GLU A 345 -16.07 -25.27 0.22
C GLU A 345 -16.74 -25.34 -1.16
N ILE A 346 -16.95 -24.18 -1.78
CA ILE A 346 -17.55 -24.05 -3.11
C ILE A 346 -16.65 -23.19 -3.98
N THR A 347 -16.00 -23.80 -4.96
CA THR A 347 -15.02 -23.15 -5.86
C THR A 347 -15.44 -23.12 -7.33
N GLU A 348 -16.40 -23.97 -7.70
CA GLU A 348 -16.94 -23.98 -9.07
C GLU A 348 -17.67 -22.66 -9.35
N ASP A 349 -17.35 -22.02 -10.47
CA ASP A 349 -17.95 -20.73 -10.85
C ASP A 349 -18.88 -20.90 -12.06
N GLY A 350 -20.18 -20.79 -11.79
CA GLY A 350 -21.25 -20.89 -12.79
C GLY A 350 -21.63 -19.58 -13.49
N ALA A 351 -20.98 -18.45 -13.17
CA ALA A 351 -21.33 -17.17 -13.78
C ALA A 351 -20.83 -17.08 -15.24
N PRO A 352 -21.56 -16.40 -16.15
CA PRO A 352 -21.10 -16.17 -17.51
C PRO A 352 -19.91 -15.21 -17.54
N SER A 353 -19.00 -15.42 -18.50
CA SER A 353 -17.87 -14.53 -18.75
C SER A 353 -17.69 -14.31 -20.25
N GLY A 354 -17.46 -13.06 -20.65
CA GLY A 354 -17.02 -12.73 -22.00
C GLY A 354 -15.57 -13.13 -22.26
N ARG A 355 -15.15 -12.98 -23.52
CA ARG A 355 -13.77 -13.19 -23.97
C ARG A 355 -12.84 -12.16 -23.32
N LYS A 356 -11.70 -12.58 -22.78
CA LYS A 356 -10.72 -11.67 -22.14
C LYS A 356 -9.38 -11.75 -22.83
N ASP A 357 -8.84 -10.61 -23.24
CA ASP A 357 -7.46 -10.48 -23.72
C ASP A 357 -6.59 -9.97 -22.58
N PHE A 358 -5.49 -10.66 -22.32
CA PHE A 358 -4.44 -10.19 -21.43
C PHE A 358 -3.18 -9.92 -22.24
N LEU A 359 -2.66 -8.70 -22.18
CA LEU A 359 -1.45 -8.26 -22.85
C LEU A 359 -0.32 -8.01 -21.85
N VAL A 360 0.86 -8.53 -22.15
CA VAL A 360 2.11 -8.11 -21.51
C VAL A 360 2.75 -7.04 -22.39
N TRP A 361 2.77 -5.82 -21.90
CA TRP A 361 3.26 -4.63 -22.60
C TRP A 361 4.64 -4.23 -22.06
N ASN A 362 5.68 -4.34 -22.88
CA ASN A 362 7.03 -3.93 -22.51
C ASN A 362 7.39 -2.62 -23.21
N PRO A 363 7.54 -1.49 -22.47
CA PRO A 363 7.95 -0.22 -23.04
C PRO A 363 9.22 -0.36 -23.89
N PRO A 364 9.31 0.27 -25.07
CA PRO A 364 10.45 0.09 -25.96
C PRO A 364 11.75 0.62 -25.32
N PRO A 365 12.93 0.13 -25.73
CA PRO A 365 14.20 0.74 -25.34
C PRO A 365 14.24 2.21 -25.80
N ILE A 366 14.86 3.10 -25.02
CA ILE A 366 15.01 4.52 -25.40
C ILE A 366 15.79 4.64 -26.71
N ASP A 367 16.81 3.80 -26.85
CA ASP A 367 17.60 3.67 -28.06
C ASP A 367 17.77 2.16 -28.36
N PRO A 368 17.22 1.65 -29.48
CA PRO A 368 17.39 0.26 -29.88
C PRO A 368 18.86 -0.17 -30.02
N MET A 369 19.75 0.76 -30.39
CA MET A 369 21.18 0.50 -30.56
C MET A 369 21.96 0.59 -29.24
N ALA A 370 21.34 1.13 -28.18
CA ALA A 370 21.94 1.19 -26.85
C ALA A 370 20.96 0.78 -25.73
N PRO A 371 20.60 -0.53 -25.62
CA PRO A 371 19.65 -1.02 -24.61
C PRO A 371 20.05 -0.71 -23.16
N LYS A 372 21.34 -0.47 -22.89
CA LYS A 372 21.86 -0.09 -21.56
C LYS A 372 21.36 1.29 -21.09
N LEU A 373 20.84 2.14 -21.97
CA LEU A 373 20.24 3.43 -21.60
C LEU A 373 18.87 3.27 -20.92
N GLY A 374 18.32 2.06 -20.92
CA GLY A 374 17.03 1.76 -20.33
C GLY A 374 15.88 1.87 -21.34
N ARG A 375 14.66 1.84 -20.81
CA ARG A 375 13.41 1.84 -21.57
C ARG A 375 12.63 3.13 -21.37
N HIS A 376 11.70 3.38 -22.27
CA HIS A 376 10.70 4.44 -22.11
C HIS A 376 9.93 4.25 -20.81
N SER A 377 9.38 5.35 -20.31
CA SER A 377 8.65 5.38 -19.04
C SER A 377 7.36 4.59 -19.15
N SER A 378 7.17 3.59 -18.28
CA SER A 378 5.92 2.83 -18.13
C SER A 378 4.71 3.74 -17.90
N MET A 379 4.91 4.82 -17.14
CA MET A 379 3.90 5.87 -16.93
C MET A 379 3.41 6.46 -18.25
N SER A 380 4.34 6.86 -19.12
CA SER A 380 4.01 7.52 -20.39
C SER A 380 3.30 6.56 -21.35
N GLU A 381 3.75 5.31 -21.42
CA GLU A 381 3.10 4.25 -22.20
C GLU A 381 1.67 3.97 -21.68
N ALA A 382 1.52 3.82 -20.36
CA ALA A 382 0.24 3.52 -19.75
C ALA A 382 -0.77 4.67 -19.93
N THR A 383 -0.35 5.92 -19.76
CA THR A 383 -1.24 7.08 -19.97
C THR A 383 -1.56 7.28 -21.45
N ALA A 384 -0.62 7.05 -22.37
CA ALA A 384 -0.88 7.10 -23.81
C ALA A 384 -1.89 6.04 -24.25
N LEU A 385 -1.71 4.79 -23.79
CA LEU A 385 -2.66 3.70 -24.06
C LEU A 385 -4.03 4.00 -23.46
N MET A 386 -4.10 4.49 -22.22
CA MET A 386 -5.36 4.89 -21.60
C MET A 386 -6.09 5.96 -22.41
N ARG A 387 -5.38 7.02 -22.88
CA ARG A 387 -5.96 8.06 -23.75
C ARG A 387 -6.47 7.45 -25.06
N PHE A 388 -5.71 6.56 -25.67
CA PHE A 388 -6.09 5.87 -26.90
C PHE A 388 -7.40 5.07 -26.74
N LEU A 389 -7.52 4.30 -25.66
CA LEU A 389 -8.70 3.50 -25.35
C LEU A 389 -9.93 4.38 -25.07
N MET A 390 -9.79 5.42 -24.23
CA MET A 390 -10.90 6.32 -23.89
C MET A 390 -11.47 7.06 -25.09
N LYS A 391 -10.62 7.43 -26.07
CA LYS A 391 -11.06 8.04 -27.33
C LYS A 391 -12.04 7.16 -28.12
N ARG A 392 -12.02 5.84 -27.89
CA ARG A 392 -12.88 4.83 -28.54
C ARG A 392 -14.08 4.40 -27.69
N GLY A 393 -14.36 5.12 -26.60
CA GLY A 393 -15.45 4.79 -25.68
C GLY A 393 -15.17 3.60 -24.76
N VAL A 394 -13.94 3.07 -24.75
CA VAL A 394 -13.53 2.00 -23.83
C VAL A 394 -13.42 2.59 -22.42
N ARG A 395 -14.10 1.98 -21.44
CA ARG A 395 -13.98 2.38 -20.03
C ARG A 395 -12.77 1.74 -19.39
N VAL A 396 -11.85 2.55 -18.88
CA VAL A 396 -10.52 2.11 -18.45
C VAL A 396 -10.27 2.42 -16.97
N ILE A 397 -9.70 1.46 -16.25
CA ILE A 397 -9.02 1.73 -14.98
C ILE A 397 -7.51 1.56 -15.13
N LEU A 398 -6.73 2.52 -14.64
CA LEU A 398 -5.27 2.48 -14.59
C LEU A 398 -4.81 2.31 -13.15
N PHE A 399 -4.26 1.15 -12.80
CA PHE A 399 -3.71 0.87 -11.48
C PHE A 399 -2.26 1.34 -11.35
N CYS A 400 -1.99 2.08 -10.29
CA CYS A 400 -0.69 2.60 -9.89
C CYS A 400 -0.24 1.97 -8.56
N LYS A 401 1.04 1.58 -8.47
CA LYS A 401 1.63 0.98 -7.27
C LYS A 401 1.61 1.89 -6.03
N ILE A 402 1.71 3.20 -6.22
CA ILE A 402 1.84 4.20 -5.13
C ILE A 402 1.00 5.46 -5.40
N ARG A 403 0.60 6.15 -4.31
CA ARG A 403 -0.21 7.39 -4.35
C ARG A 403 0.41 8.47 -5.24
N LYS A 404 1.73 8.70 -5.13
CA LYS A 404 2.47 9.67 -5.96
C LYS A 404 2.40 9.37 -7.47
N ALA A 405 2.45 8.09 -7.84
CA ALA A 405 2.33 7.66 -9.23
C ALA A 405 0.91 7.88 -9.77
N CYS A 406 -0.12 7.63 -8.96
CA CYS A 406 -1.52 7.93 -9.28
C CYS A 406 -1.73 9.43 -9.61
N GLU A 407 -1.19 10.31 -8.76
CA GLU A 407 -1.29 11.76 -8.98
C GLU A 407 -0.52 12.22 -10.21
N LEU A 408 0.68 11.68 -10.45
CA LEU A 408 1.50 12.01 -11.61
C LEU A 408 0.88 11.52 -12.92
N ALA A 409 0.28 10.32 -12.92
CA ALA A 409 -0.49 9.79 -14.05
C ALA A 409 -1.65 10.72 -14.39
N MET A 410 -2.44 11.14 -13.39
CA MET A 410 -3.56 12.06 -13.60
C MET A 410 -3.09 13.44 -14.10
N LYS A 411 -1.99 13.97 -13.56
CA LYS A 411 -1.37 15.21 -14.03
C LYS A 411 -0.96 15.11 -15.50
N THR A 412 -0.37 13.98 -15.88
CA THR A 412 0.05 13.70 -17.27
C THR A 412 -1.16 13.61 -18.19
N LEU A 413 -2.18 12.85 -17.83
CA LEU A 413 -3.45 12.76 -18.59
C LEU A 413 -4.11 14.12 -18.77
N ARG A 414 -4.15 14.94 -17.72
CA ARG A 414 -4.68 16.31 -17.78
C ARG A 414 -3.92 17.16 -18.78
N THR A 415 -2.58 17.14 -18.70
CA THR A 415 -1.71 17.91 -19.60
C THR A 415 -1.93 17.49 -21.05
N ASP A 416 -1.86 16.18 -21.33
CA ASP A 416 -1.98 15.64 -22.68
C ASP A 416 -3.37 15.86 -23.27
N LEU A 417 -4.45 15.58 -22.53
CA LEU A 417 -5.82 15.76 -23.04
C LEU A 417 -6.15 17.25 -23.25
N SER A 418 -5.62 18.15 -22.41
CA SER A 418 -5.76 19.59 -22.63
C SER A 418 -5.00 20.04 -23.88
N ALA A 419 -3.76 19.55 -24.11
CA ALA A 419 -2.99 19.85 -25.31
C ALA A 419 -3.67 19.33 -26.59
N GLU A 420 -4.32 18.18 -26.53
CA GLU A 420 -5.11 17.60 -27.62
C GLU A 420 -6.49 18.24 -27.82
N GLY A 421 -6.89 19.19 -26.97
CA GLY A 421 -8.22 19.82 -26.99
C GLY A 421 -9.38 18.89 -26.60
N ARG A 422 -9.10 17.72 -25.99
CA ARG A 422 -10.08 16.70 -25.57
C ARG A 422 -10.58 16.92 -24.15
N LEU A 423 -11.10 18.12 -23.88
CA LEU A 423 -11.69 18.47 -22.58
C LEU A 423 -12.91 17.61 -22.24
N ASP A 424 -13.63 17.15 -23.27
CA ASP A 424 -14.75 16.22 -23.18
C ASP A 424 -14.39 14.88 -22.54
N ILE A 425 -13.18 14.35 -22.82
CA ILE A 425 -12.67 13.14 -22.15
C ILE A 425 -12.14 13.51 -20.77
N LEU A 426 -11.41 14.61 -20.63
CA LEU A 426 -10.79 15.02 -19.37
C LEU A 426 -11.81 15.17 -18.23
N GLU A 427 -13.00 15.68 -18.52
CA GLU A 427 -14.11 15.79 -17.54
C GLU A 427 -14.63 14.42 -17.06
N LYS A 428 -14.38 13.36 -17.82
CA LYS A 428 -14.78 11.97 -17.53
C LYS A 428 -13.63 11.10 -16.99
N VAL A 429 -12.53 11.72 -16.54
CA VAL A 429 -11.39 11.02 -15.93
C VAL A 429 -11.13 11.54 -14.52
N MET A 430 -11.08 10.63 -13.55
CA MET A 430 -10.79 10.98 -12.15
C MET A 430 -9.73 10.06 -11.54
N PRO A 431 -8.87 10.59 -10.66
CA PRO A 431 -8.00 9.75 -9.83
C PRO A 431 -8.76 9.22 -8.60
N TYR A 432 -8.31 8.11 -8.02
CA TYR A 432 -8.82 7.55 -6.78
C TYR A 432 -7.69 6.93 -5.95
N ARG A 433 -7.49 7.41 -4.73
CA ARG A 433 -6.49 6.82 -3.82
C ARG A 433 -6.91 6.93 -2.37
N GLY A 434 -6.28 6.09 -1.54
CA GLY A 434 -6.29 6.29 -0.10
C GLY A 434 -5.73 7.69 0.26
N GLY A 435 -6.31 8.33 1.26
CA GLY A 435 -5.98 9.69 1.70
C GLY A 435 -6.99 10.76 1.26
N TYR A 436 -7.74 10.54 0.17
CA TYR A 436 -8.79 11.48 -0.21
C TYR A 436 -9.87 11.62 0.87
N SER A 437 -10.42 12.83 0.95
CA SER A 437 -11.54 13.15 1.83
C SER A 437 -12.69 12.16 1.62
N GLN A 438 -13.49 11.94 2.66
CA GLN A 438 -14.64 11.04 2.56
C GLN A 438 -15.64 11.52 1.51
N GLU A 439 -15.84 12.84 1.42
CA GLU A 439 -16.72 13.48 0.43
C GLU A 439 -16.21 13.25 -1.00
N ASP A 440 -14.91 13.44 -1.25
CA ASP A 440 -14.32 13.20 -2.58
C ASP A 440 -14.44 11.73 -2.99
N ARG A 441 -14.12 10.80 -2.08
CA ARG A 441 -14.24 9.36 -2.37
C ARG A 441 -15.67 8.99 -2.78
N ARG A 442 -16.66 9.44 -2.01
CA ARG A 442 -18.09 9.21 -2.32
C ARG A 442 -18.50 9.81 -3.66
N ARG A 443 -18.04 11.03 -3.97
CA ARG A 443 -18.30 11.68 -5.26
C ARG A 443 -17.70 10.86 -6.41
N ILE A 444 -16.42 10.50 -6.32
CA ILE A 444 -15.71 9.73 -7.36
C ILE A 444 -16.37 8.36 -7.54
N GLU A 445 -16.68 7.68 -6.44
CA GLU A 445 -17.40 6.40 -6.43
C GLU A 445 -18.74 6.55 -7.17
N ASN A 446 -19.58 7.51 -6.80
CA ASN A 446 -20.90 7.71 -7.44
C ASN A 446 -20.79 7.99 -8.95
N GLU A 447 -19.83 8.80 -9.39
CA GLU A 447 -19.57 9.06 -10.81
C GLU A 447 -19.08 7.80 -11.54
N ALA A 448 -18.30 6.95 -10.87
CA ALA A 448 -17.89 5.65 -11.37
C ALA A 448 -19.09 4.71 -11.54
N PHE A 449 -19.87 4.51 -10.48
CA PHE A 449 -21.03 3.62 -10.41
C PHE A 449 -22.10 3.98 -11.44
N SER A 450 -22.38 5.26 -11.61
CA SER A 450 -23.35 5.76 -12.60
C SER A 450 -22.90 5.54 -14.05
N GLY A 451 -21.62 5.19 -14.28
CA GLY A 451 -21.05 5.00 -15.60
C GLY A 451 -20.78 6.30 -16.35
N ASN A 452 -20.71 7.42 -15.64
CA ASN A 452 -20.40 8.74 -16.18
C ASN A 452 -18.91 8.88 -16.53
N LEU A 453 -18.04 8.16 -15.81
CA LEU A 453 -16.60 8.16 -16.04
C LEU A 453 -16.21 7.22 -17.18
N LEU A 454 -15.24 7.67 -17.99
CA LEU A 454 -14.53 6.86 -18.98
C LEU A 454 -13.21 6.32 -18.45
N GLY A 455 -12.60 7.02 -17.50
CA GLY A 455 -11.27 6.70 -17.00
C GLY A 455 -11.16 6.88 -15.50
N ILE A 456 -10.53 5.92 -14.82
CA ILE A 456 -10.12 6.08 -13.43
C ILE A 456 -8.66 5.73 -13.27
N VAL A 457 -7.90 6.61 -12.62
CA VAL A 457 -6.51 6.31 -12.24
C VAL A 457 -6.51 5.98 -10.76
N ALA A 458 -6.17 4.76 -10.36
CA ALA A 458 -6.32 4.33 -8.98
C ALA A 458 -5.08 3.67 -8.39
N THR A 459 -4.92 3.73 -7.08
CA THR A 459 -4.05 2.77 -6.38
C THR A 459 -4.79 1.45 -6.14
N ASN A 460 -4.19 0.54 -5.38
CA ASN A 460 -4.87 -0.65 -4.84
C ASN A 460 -6.12 -0.36 -3.98
N ALA A 461 -6.46 0.91 -3.74
CA ALA A 461 -7.68 1.29 -3.01
C ALA A 461 -8.97 0.89 -3.74
N LEU A 462 -8.94 0.75 -5.07
CA LEU A 462 -10.03 0.19 -5.88
C LEU A 462 -9.79 -1.27 -6.30
N GLU A 463 -8.79 -1.92 -5.72
CA GLU A 463 -8.53 -3.34 -5.97
C GLU A 463 -9.59 -4.23 -5.33
N LEU A 464 -10.19 -3.78 -4.21
CA LEU A 464 -11.14 -4.53 -3.38
C LEU A 464 -12.55 -3.95 -3.43
N GLY A 465 -13.53 -4.85 -3.52
CA GLY A 465 -14.94 -4.63 -3.17
C GLY A 465 -15.79 -3.68 -4.02
N VAL A 466 -15.32 -2.51 -4.44
CA VAL A 466 -16.21 -1.50 -5.04
C VAL A 466 -16.65 -1.91 -6.45
N ASP A 467 -17.96 -1.97 -6.70
CA ASP A 467 -18.53 -2.24 -8.01
C ASP A 467 -18.50 -0.98 -8.89
N ILE A 468 -17.34 -0.64 -9.43
CA ILE A 468 -17.11 0.54 -10.28
C ILE A 468 -17.92 0.50 -11.61
N GLY A 469 -18.82 -0.46 -11.79
CA GLY A 469 -19.63 -0.66 -12.99
C GLY A 469 -18.93 -1.55 -14.01
N VAL A 470 -19.41 -1.48 -15.26
CA VAL A 470 -18.84 -2.25 -16.37
C VAL A 470 -17.58 -1.54 -16.87
N LEU A 471 -16.41 -2.01 -16.40
CA LEU A 471 -15.11 -1.68 -16.96
C LEU A 471 -14.81 -2.59 -18.15
N ASP A 472 -14.31 -2.00 -19.23
CA ASP A 472 -13.94 -2.70 -20.45
C ASP A 472 -12.45 -3.04 -20.47
N ALA A 473 -11.61 -2.20 -19.88
CA ALA A 473 -10.16 -2.39 -19.82
C ALA A 473 -9.55 -2.08 -18.45
N VAL A 474 -8.53 -2.86 -18.07
CA VAL A 474 -7.65 -2.63 -16.92
C VAL A 474 -6.22 -2.47 -17.42
N ILE A 475 -5.55 -1.40 -17.02
CA ILE A 475 -4.13 -1.19 -17.24
C ILE A 475 -3.43 -1.23 -15.89
N MET A 476 -2.39 -2.05 -15.75
CA MET A 476 -1.55 -2.15 -14.56
C MET A 476 -0.19 -1.54 -14.88
N MET A 477 0.14 -0.44 -14.21
CA MET A 477 1.45 0.20 -14.35
C MET A 477 2.47 -0.51 -13.47
N GLY A 478 3.10 -1.50 -14.08
CA GLY A 478 4.03 -2.45 -13.49
C GLY A 478 3.36 -3.53 -12.65
N PHE A 479 4.13 -4.56 -12.29
CA PHE A 479 3.64 -5.75 -11.58
C PHE A 479 3.14 -5.41 -10.14
N PRO A 480 1.89 -5.77 -9.76
CA PRO A 480 1.26 -5.35 -8.51
C PRO A 480 1.71 -6.18 -7.29
N TYR A 481 3.03 -6.33 -7.12
CA TYR A 481 3.71 -7.01 -6.01
C TYR A 481 3.48 -8.53 -5.88
N LYS A 482 2.24 -9.03 -5.95
CA LYS A 482 1.90 -10.47 -5.91
C LYS A 482 0.94 -10.86 -7.05
N ILE A 483 0.92 -12.16 -7.38
CA ILE A 483 0.02 -12.72 -8.41
C ILE A 483 -1.45 -12.62 -7.98
N ALA A 484 -1.74 -12.73 -6.67
CA ALA A 484 -3.08 -12.53 -6.14
C ALA A 484 -3.62 -11.13 -6.51
N ASN A 485 -2.82 -10.08 -6.31
CA ASN A 485 -3.21 -8.71 -6.63
C ASN A 485 -3.43 -8.51 -8.14
N LEU A 486 -2.57 -9.11 -8.98
CA LEU A 486 -2.73 -9.10 -10.43
C LEU A 486 -4.08 -9.72 -10.85
N ARG A 487 -4.44 -10.88 -10.29
CA ARG A 487 -5.71 -11.56 -10.59
C ARG A 487 -6.92 -10.75 -10.11
N GLN A 488 -6.81 -10.05 -8.98
CA GLN A 488 -7.87 -9.16 -8.50
C GLN A 488 -8.06 -7.94 -9.40
N GLN A 489 -6.97 -7.26 -9.77
CA GLN A 489 -7.01 -6.08 -10.64
C GLN A 489 -7.55 -6.43 -12.03
N THR A 490 -7.09 -7.53 -12.63
CA THR A 490 -7.57 -8.02 -13.94
C THR A 490 -9.04 -8.42 -13.90
N GLY A 491 -9.51 -8.97 -12.78
CA GLY A 491 -10.91 -9.31 -12.55
C GLY A 491 -11.87 -8.10 -12.48
N ARG A 492 -11.36 -6.87 -12.50
CA ARG A 492 -12.20 -5.66 -12.50
C ARG A 492 -12.83 -5.38 -13.87
N ALA A 493 -12.23 -5.85 -14.97
CA ALA A 493 -12.79 -5.72 -16.32
C ALA A 493 -13.46 -7.01 -16.82
N GLY A 494 -14.46 -6.86 -17.69
CA GLY A 494 -15.14 -7.99 -18.34
C GLY A 494 -16.27 -8.58 -17.53
N ARG A 495 -17.20 -7.72 -17.07
CA ARG A 495 -18.43 -8.16 -16.42
C ARG A 495 -19.45 -8.65 -17.46
N ARG A 496 -20.10 -9.79 -17.18
CA ARG A 496 -21.09 -10.47 -18.05
C ARG A 496 -20.45 -10.99 -19.35
N THR A 497 -21.18 -10.94 -20.47
CA THR A 497 -20.82 -11.55 -21.75
C THR A 497 -19.94 -10.69 -22.66
N ARG A 498 -19.63 -9.46 -22.25
CA ARG A 498 -18.85 -8.52 -23.07
C ARG A 498 -17.36 -8.83 -23.03
N ASP A 499 -16.67 -8.58 -24.13
CA ASP A 499 -15.21 -8.75 -24.20
C ASP A 499 -14.48 -7.73 -23.31
N SER A 500 -13.27 -8.07 -22.85
CA SER A 500 -12.46 -7.17 -22.03
C SER A 500 -10.96 -7.29 -22.26
N LEU A 501 -10.25 -6.25 -21.83
CA LEU A 501 -8.82 -6.11 -21.96
C LEU A 501 -8.15 -5.95 -20.59
N ALA A 502 -7.06 -6.67 -20.36
CA ALA A 502 -6.13 -6.42 -19.28
C ALA A 502 -4.73 -6.20 -19.85
N VAL A 503 -4.02 -5.17 -19.40
CA VAL A 503 -2.67 -4.85 -19.89
C VAL A 503 -1.73 -4.67 -18.71
N LEU A 504 -0.67 -5.47 -18.65
CA LEU A 504 0.45 -5.25 -17.73
C LEU A 504 1.52 -4.43 -18.45
N VAL A 505 1.63 -3.14 -18.12
CA VAL A 505 2.68 -2.25 -18.65
C VAL A 505 3.92 -2.37 -17.75
N ALA A 506 4.89 -3.17 -18.17
CA ALA A 506 6.06 -3.51 -17.37
C ALA A 506 6.96 -2.31 -17.07
N ASP A 507 7.47 -2.22 -15.84
CA ASP A 507 8.57 -1.33 -15.51
C ASP A 507 9.92 -1.89 -15.97
N GLY A 508 10.95 -1.04 -15.98
CA GLY A 508 12.34 -1.48 -16.15
C GLY A 508 12.92 -2.24 -14.93
N LEU A 509 12.10 -2.60 -13.95
CA LEU A 509 12.52 -3.31 -12.74
C LEU A 509 12.72 -4.81 -13.02
N PRO A 510 13.66 -5.50 -12.32
CA PRO A 510 13.94 -6.91 -12.58
C PRO A 510 12.73 -7.84 -12.46
N ILE A 511 11.81 -7.59 -11.51
CA ILE A 511 10.61 -8.41 -11.32
C ILE A 511 9.64 -8.29 -12.50
N ASP A 512 9.41 -7.07 -12.99
CA ASP A 512 8.58 -6.82 -14.17
C ASP A 512 9.21 -7.48 -15.41
N GLN A 513 10.53 -7.30 -15.60
CA GLN A 513 11.24 -7.91 -16.73
C GLN A 513 11.29 -9.45 -16.64
N HIS A 514 11.27 -10.05 -15.45
CA HIS A 514 11.11 -11.49 -15.29
C HIS A 514 9.80 -11.98 -15.92
N TYR A 515 8.68 -11.31 -15.63
CA TYR A 515 7.37 -11.68 -16.18
C TYR A 515 7.20 -11.34 -17.66
N VAL A 516 7.93 -10.33 -18.17
CA VAL A 516 8.03 -10.11 -19.61
C VAL A 516 8.72 -11.28 -20.30
N ASN A 517 9.80 -11.79 -19.72
CA ASN A 517 10.57 -12.90 -20.29
C ASN A 517 9.91 -14.27 -20.06
N ASN A 518 9.08 -14.39 -19.01
CA ASN A 518 8.41 -15.62 -18.61
C ASN A 518 6.91 -15.36 -18.36
N PRO A 519 6.13 -14.98 -19.38
CA PRO A 519 4.73 -14.57 -19.21
C PRO A 519 3.83 -15.69 -18.68
N SER A 520 4.17 -16.96 -18.94
CA SER A 520 3.49 -18.13 -18.36
C SER A 520 3.40 -18.10 -16.84
N ASP A 521 4.43 -17.56 -16.15
CA ASP A 521 4.48 -17.48 -14.69
C ASP A 521 3.34 -16.63 -14.09
N LEU A 522 2.78 -15.68 -14.85
CA LEU A 522 1.65 -14.86 -14.40
C LEU A 522 0.36 -15.69 -14.24
N PHE A 523 0.25 -16.80 -14.97
CA PHE A 523 -0.96 -17.60 -15.10
C PHE A 523 -0.82 -18.96 -14.42
N ASP A 524 0.34 -19.60 -14.60
CA ASP A 524 0.53 -21.00 -14.24
C ASP A 524 1.02 -21.18 -12.80
N LYS A 525 1.58 -20.13 -12.19
CA LYS A 525 1.98 -20.20 -10.77
C LYS A 525 0.76 -20.30 -9.85
N PRO A 526 0.80 -21.18 -8.83
CA PRO A 526 -0.20 -21.20 -7.79
C PRO A 526 -0.17 -19.88 -7.00
N ILE A 527 -1.31 -19.51 -6.44
CA ILE A 527 -1.39 -18.38 -5.51
C ILE A 527 -0.82 -18.83 -4.17
N ASP A 528 0.00 -17.98 -3.53
CA ASP A 528 0.52 -18.24 -2.20
C ASP A 528 -0.62 -18.43 -1.17
N ASP A 529 -0.36 -19.27 -0.18
CA ASP A 529 -1.28 -19.44 0.94
C ASP A 529 -1.39 -18.16 1.77
N LEU A 530 -2.60 -17.88 2.24
CA LEU A 530 -2.86 -16.81 3.18
C LEU A 530 -2.44 -17.26 4.58
N ILE A 531 -1.55 -16.52 5.22
CA ILE A 531 -0.97 -16.88 6.51
C ILE A 531 -1.68 -16.11 7.62
N ILE A 532 -2.02 -16.80 8.71
CA ILE A 532 -2.51 -16.23 9.96
C ILE A 532 -1.67 -16.83 11.10
N ASP A 533 -1.14 -15.97 11.97
CA ASP A 533 -0.44 -16.37 13.20
C ASP A 533 -1.42 -16.33 14.39
N LEU A 534 -1.86 -17.50 14.84
CA LEU A 534 -2.73 -17.68 16.02
C LEU A 534 -1.95 -17.89 17.32
N GLU A 535 -0.64 -18.13 17.22
CA GLU A 535 0.22 -18.49 18.36
C GLU A 535 1.04 -17.29 18.87
N SER A 536 0.94 -16.14 18.20
CA SER A 536 1.53 -14.88 18.65
C SER A 536 0.95 -14.43 20.00
N LYS A 537 1.72 -14.61 21.08
CA LYS A 537 1.39 -14.11 22.43
C LYS A 537 1.16 -12.60 22.45
N VAL A 538 1.89 -11.85 21.62
CA VAL A 538 1.79 -10.38 21.49
C VAL A 538 0.43 -9.95 20.95
N ILE A 539 -0.21 -10.75 20.09
CA ILE A 539 -1.54 -10.48 19.55
C ILE A 539 -2.62 -11.04 20.48
N LEU A 540 -2.42 -12.25 20.99
CA LEU A 540 -3.41 -12.96 21.78
C LEU A 540 -3.64 -12.30 23.14
N GLU A 541 -2.60 -11.93 23.89
CA GLU A 541 -2.73 -11.37 25.25
C GLU A 541 -3.61 -10.11 25.29
N PRO A 542 -3.38 -9.08 24.45
CA PRO A 542 -4.25 -7.90 24.46
C PRO A 542 -5.70 -8.21 24.07
N HIS A 543 -5.91 -9.21 23.20
CA HIS A 543 -7.25 -9.68 22.86
C HIS A 543 -7.93 -10.44 24.01
N LEU A 544 -7.17 -11.16 24.85
CA LEU A 544 -7.70 -11.77 26.08
C LEU A 544 -8.08 -10.71 27.12
N GLN A 545 -7.32 -9.61 27.23
CA GLN A 545 -7.71 -8.48 28.07
C GLN A 545 -9.06 -7.90 27.64
N CYS A 546 -9.28 -7.77 26.32
CA CYS A 546 -10.58 -7.36 25.78
C CYS A 546 -11.67 -8.41 26.08
N ALA A 547 -11.40 -9.69 25.81
CA ALA A 547 -12.35 -10.77 26.01
C ALA A 547 -12.84 -10.86 27.47
N ALA A 548 -11.93 -10.66 28.43
CA ALA A 548 -12.23 -10.66 29.86
C ALA A 548 -13.06 -9.44 30.32
N GLN A 549 -12.93 -8.30 29.63
CA GLN A 549 -13.72 -7.10 29.90
C GLN A 549 -15.14 -7.24 29.37
N GLU A 550 -15.28 -7.87 28.19
CA GLU A 550 -16.58 -8.19 27.59
C GLU A 550 -17.35 -9.15 28.49
N MET A 551 -16.72 -10.29 28.86
CA MET A 551 -17.26 -11.27 29.78
C MET A 551 -16.12 -12.01 30.49
N PRO A 552 -16.19 -12.27 31.81
CA PRO A 552 -15.11 -12.93 32.55
C PRO A 552 -14.69 -14.26 31.89
N LEU A 553 -13.38 -14.49 31.76
CA LEU A 553 -12.82 -15.67 31.09
C LEU A 553 -12.75 -16.88 32.02
N SER A 554 -12.86 -18.06 31.43
CA SER A 554 -12.61 -19.35 32.10
C SER A 554 -11.59 -20.18 31.31
N LYS A 555 -11.02 -21.23 31.92
CA LYS A 555 -10.10 -22.14 31.21
C LYS A 555 -10.80 -22.97 30.12
N GLU A 556 -12.12 -23.04 30.14
CA GLU A 556 -12.95 -23.73 29.13
C GLU A 556 -13.12 -22.89 27.85
N ASP A 557 -12.74 -21.61 27.88
CA ASP A 557 -12.71 -20.77 26.68
C ASP A 557 -11.56 -21.14 25.72
N ASP A 558 -10.78 -22.20 26.02
CA ASP A 558 -9.69 -22.71 25.17
C ASP A 558 -10.21 -23.23 23.81
N VAL A 559 -11.49 -23.62 23.74
CA VAL A 559 -12.23 -23.90 22.51
C VAL A 559 -12.20 -22.73 21.53
N TYR A 560 -12.15 -21.48 22.02
CA TYR A 560 -12.07 -20.29 21.16
C TYR A 560 -10.63 -19.86 20.92
N PHE A 561 -9.82 -19.75 21.97
CA PHE A 561 -8.51 -19.09 21.94
C PHE A 561 -7.31 -20.03 21.82
N GLY A 562 -7.54 -21.34 21.86
CA GLY A 562 -6.50 -22.35 21.74
C GLY A 562 -5.70 -22.58 23.03
N PRO A 563 -4.62 -23.39 22.95
CA PRO A 563 -3.91 -23.91 24.12
C PRO A 563 -3.18 -22.85 24.94
N LEU A 564 -2.76 -21.75 24.30
CA LEU A 564 -2.04 -20.65 24.96
C LEU A 564 -2.91 -19.87 25.96
N LEU A 565 -4.24 -20.00 25.89
CA LEU A 565 -5.17 -19.32 26.80
C LEU A 565 -4.81 -19.57 28.26
N ARG A 566 -4.54 -20.84 28.63
CA ARG A 566 -4.33 -21.23 30.03
C ARG A 566 -3.10 -20.55 30.63
N GLU A 567 -2.01 -20.50 29.86
CA GLU A 567 -0.77 -19.83 30.25
C GLU A 567 -0.97 -18.32 30.40
N LEU A 568 -1.62 -17.69 29.42
CA LEU A 568 -1.81 -16.23 29.40
C LEU A 568 -2.82 -15.76 30.47
N CYS A 569 -3.86 -16.53 30.74
CA CYS A 569 -4.80 -16.24 31.83
C CYS A 569 -4.09 -16.22 33.19
N ASP A 570 -3.22 -17.19 33.47
CA ASP A 570 -2.52 -17.28 34.75
C ASP A 570 -1.41 -16.23 34.91
N SER A 571 -0.80 -15.78 33.81
CA SER A 571 0.32 -14.81 33.82
C SER A 571 -0.09 -13.34 33.65
N SER A 572 -1.16 -13.06 32.89
CA SER A 572 -1.45 -11.70 32.39
C SER A 572 -2.80 -11.15 32.86
N LEU A 573 -3.71 -11.99 33.37
CA LEU A 573 -5.04 -11.58 33.84
C LEU A 573 -5.17 -11.71 35.37
N ILE A 574 -6.19 -11.06 35.95
CA ILE A 574 -6.50 -11.19 37.37
C ILE A 574 -7.49 -12.32 37.59
N LYS A 575 -7.10 -13.31 38.40
CA LYS A 575 -7.98 -14.39 38.84
C LYS A 575 -8.79 -13.99 40.08
N THR A 576 -10.10 -14.19 40.06
CA THR A 576 -10.98 -14.00 41.22
C THR A 576 -11.10 -15.29 42.06
N LYS A 577 -11.65 -15.15 43.27
CA LYS A 577 -11.88 -16.29 44.19
C LYS A 577 -12.76 -17.38 43.57
N ASP A 578 -13.69 -16.98 42.70
CA ASP A 578 -14.65 -17.86 42.04
C ASP A 578 -14.07 -18.54 40.78
N GLY A 579 -12.76 -18.34 40.49
CA GLY A 579 -12.06 -19.02 39.40
C GLY A 579 -12.12 -18.33 38.04
N TRP A 580 -12.78 -17.18 37.94
CA TRP A 580 -12.88 -16.38 36.72
C TRP A 580 -11.68 -15.46 36.54
N TYR A 581 -11.35 -15.16 35.28
CA TYR A 581 -10.27 -14.26 34.91
C TYR A 581 -10.83 -12.94 34.37
N HIS A 582 -10.33 -11.84 34.91
CA HIS A 582 -10.73 -10.48 34.58
C HIS A 582 -9.54 -9.69 34.02
N THR A 583 -9.86 -8.66 33.26
CA THR A 583 -8.90 -7.71 32.69
C THR A 583 -8.00 -7.10 33.76
N HIS A 584 -6.72 -6.99 33.45
CA HIS A 584 -5.76 -6.34 34.32
C HIS A 584 -6.01 -4.81 34.39
N PRO A 585 -5.84 -4.13 35.54
CA PRO A 585 -6.23 -2.73 35.71
C PRO A 585 -5.47 -1.76 34.79
N ASN A 586 -4.28 -2.14 34.34
CA ASN A 586 -3.48 -1.37 33.38
C ASN A 586 -4.16 -1.17 32.01
N PHE A 587 -5.13 -2.02 31.65
CA PHE A 587 -5.86 -1.92 30.38
C PHE A 587 -7.26 -1.32 30.55
N LEU A 588 -7.70 -1.09 31.78
CA LEU A 588 -8.98 -0.47 32.07
C LEU A 588 -8.88 1.07 31.95
N PRO A 589 -9.99 1.75 31.63
CA PRO A 589 -11.34 1.21 31.42
C PRO A 589 -11.62 0.68 30.01
N PHE A 590 -10.72 0.85 29.03
CA PHE A 590 -10.99 0.52 27.62
C PHE A 590 -9.87 -0.33 26.98
N PRO A 591 -9.84 -1.66 27.22
CA PRO A 591 -8.80 -2.54 26.68
C PRO A 591 -8.70 -2.51 25.15
N ALA A 592 -9.85 -2.37 24.47
CA ALA A 592 -9.91 -2.29 23.01
C ALA A 592 -9.09 -1.13 22.42
N LYS A 593 -8.89 -0.02 23.15
CA LYS A 593 -8.06 1.10 22.68
C LYS A 593 -6.56 0.76 22.64
N HIS A 594 -6.14 -0.26 23.37
CA HIS A 594 -4.76 -0.71 23.40
C HIS A 594 -4.44 -1.70 22.26
N VAL A 595 -5.45 -2.13 21.50
CA VAL A 595 -5.30 -3.10 20.41
C VAL A 595 -5.60 -2.43 19.09
N SER A 596 -4.56 -2.17 18.30
CA SER A 596 -4.75 -1.63 16.96
C SER A 596 -4.74 -2.74 15.91
N ILE A 597 -5.92 -3.10 15.42
CA ILE A 597 -6.06 -4.22 14.49
C ILE A 597 -5.46 -3.94 13.10
N ARG A 598 -5.35 -2.67 12.68
CA ARG A 598 -4.80 -2.25 11.38
C ARG A 598 -3.39 -1.65 11.46
N GLY A 599 -2.65 -1.93 12.54
CA GLY A 599 -1.39 -1.24 12.87
C GLY A 599 -1.64 0.10 13.58
N ALA A 600 -0.62 0.73 14.16
CA ALA A 600 -0.81 1.90 15.03
C ALA A 600 -1.49 3.09 14.32
N GLU A 601 -2.48 3.72 14.95
CA GLU A 601 -3.01 5.01 14.48
C GLU A 601 -1.90 6.06 14.50
N GLU A 602 -1.61 6.64 13.33
CA GLU A 602 -0.66 7.75 13.22
C GLU A 602 -1.38 9.08 13.40
N GLU A 603 -0.69 10.05 14.00
CA GLU A 603 -1.10 11.45 13.93
C GLU A 603 -1.22 11.89 12.47
N LYS A 604 -2.14 12.82 12.19
CA LYS A 604 -2.39 13.32 10.84
C LYS A 604 -2.27 14.84 10.79
N TYR A 605 -1.85 15.34 9.63
CA TYR A 605 -1.83 16.75 9.28
C TYR A 605 -2.99 17.07 8.36
N THR A 606 -3.72 18.14 8.68
CA THR A 606 -4.80 18.65 7.83
C THR A 606 -4.23 19.62 6.81
N VAL A 607 -4.43 19.32 5.53
CA VAL A 607 -3.98 20.16 4.41
C VAL A 607 -5.11 21.11 4.01
N VAL A 608 -4.84 22.41 4.04
CA VAL A 608 -5.83 23.47 3.85
C VAL A 608 -5.46 24.35 2.65
N ASP A 609 -6.36 24.42 1.67
CA ASP A 609 -6.26 25.33 0.52
C ASP A 609 -6.56 26.77 0.95
N ILE A 610 -5.60 27.67 0.72
CA ILE A 610 -5.71 29.11 0.96
C ILE A 610 -5.69 29.94 -0.34
N THR A 611 -5.89 29.34 -1.51
CA THR A 611 -5.79 30.01 -2.82
C THR A 611 -6.78 31.16 -3.01
N LYS A 612 -8.03 31.00 -2.54
CA LYS A 612 -9.13 31.94 -2.80
C LYS A 612 -9.69 32.56 -1.51
N VAL A 613 -8.82 33.02 -0.61
CA VAL A 613 -9.26 33.82 0.56
C VAL A 613 -9.66 35.21 0.08
N THR A 614 -10.84 35.31 -0.54
CA THR A 614 -11.55 36.57 -0.87
C THR A 614 -13.03 36.39 -0.52
N ALA A 615 -13.74 37.50 -0.28
CA ALA A 615 -14.99 37.67 0.49
C ALA A 615 -16.19 36.70 0.31
N GLU A 616 -16.14 35.70 -0.57
CA GLU A 616 -17.19 34.68 -0.76
C GLU A 616 -16.69 33.22 -0.59
N GLY A 617 -15.40 32.99 -0.31
CA GLY A 617 -14.82 31.66 -0.11
C GLY A 617 -13.84 31.60 1.05
N GLY A 618 -14.11 30.72 2.02
CA GLY A 618 -13.20 30.44 3.14
C GLY A 618 -12.11 29.41 2.80
N PRO A 619 -11.12 29.23 3.69
CA PRO A 619 -10.15 28.14 3.58
C PRO A 619 -10.85 26.79 3.49
N LYS A 620 -10.40 25.93 2.56
CA LYS A 620 -11.01 24.61 2.32
C LYS A 620 -10.05 23.50 2.72
N ILE A 621 -10.51 22.56 3.54
CA ILE A 621 -9.75 21.33 3.83
C ILE A 621 -9.73 20.47 2.57
N ILE A 622 -8.53 20.09 2.13
CA ILE A 622 -8.32 19.24 0.96
C ILE A 622 -8.24 17.77 1.38
N GLU A 623 -7.37 17.48 2.34
CA GLU A 623 -6.95 16.12 2.67
C GLU A 623 -6.32 16.07 4.07
N GLU A 624 -6.36 14.90 4.70
CA GLU A 624 -5.54 14.57 5.88
C GLU A 624 -4.37 13.67 5.44
N VAL A 625 -3.14 14.02 5.84
CA VAL A 625 -1.91 13.27 5.52
C VAL A 625 -1.33 12.68 6.79
N GLU A 626 -1.08 11.37 6.80
CA GLU A 626 -0.46 10.67 7.93
C GLU A 626 0.96 11.19 8.22
N LEU A 627 1.36 11.28 9.50
CA LEU A 627 2.66 11.82 9.94
C LEU A 627 3.85 11.14 9.25
N SER A 628 3.80 9.82 9.02
CA SER A 628 4.86 9.11 8.30
C SER A 628 5.05 9.54 6.84
N ARG A 629 4.02 10.12 6.24
CA ARG A 629 3.99 10.64 4.86
C ARG A 629 4.19 12.14 4.79
N ALA A 630 3.79 12.86 5.83
CA ALA A 630 3.83 14.31 5.87
C ALA A 630 5.24 14.84 5.52
N LEU A 631 6.28 14.22 6.08
CA LEU A 631 7.68 14.46 5.78
C LEU A 631 8.04 14.49 4.27
N PHE A 632 7.36 13.68 3.45
CA PHE A 632 7.69 13.50 2.02
C PHE A 632 6.76 14.25 1.06
N GLU A 633 5.64 14.76 1.56
CA GLU A 633 4.57 15.32 0.73
C GLU A 633 4.22 16.77 1.10
N ILE A 634 4.34 17.12 2.39
CA ILE A 634 4.03 18.44 2.91
C ILE A 634 5.22 18.97 3.71
N TYR A 635 6.19 19.53 2.99
CA TYR A 635 7.29 20.35 3.53
C TYR A 635 7.23 21.73 2.88
N GLU A 636 7.68 22.76 3.59
CA GLU A 636 7.58 24.15 3.11
C GLU A 636 8.29 24.34 1.77
N GLY A 637 7.63 25.05 0.84
CA GLY A 637 8.07 25.21 -0.55
C GLY A 637 7.89 23.97 -1.43
N GLY A 638 7.53 22.82 -0.86
CA GLY A 638 7.27 21.58 -1.56
C GLY A 638 6.02 21.64 -2.45
N VAL A 639 6.00 20.79 -3.48
CA VAL A 639 4.84 20.61 -4.37
C VAL A 639 4.00 19.46 -3.84
N PHE A 640 2.83 19.80 -3.29
CA PHE A 640 1.77 18.87 -2.94
C PHE A 640 0.87 18.63 -4.17
N MET A 641 0.42 17.39 -4.36
CA MET A 641 -0.46 17.03 -5.48
C MET A 641 -1.75 16.41 -4.96
N HIS A 642 -2.87 16.93 -5.46
CA HIS A 642 -4.19 16.41 -5.14
C HIS A 642 -5.09 16.44 -6.37
N GLN A 643 -5.59 15.26 -6.76
CA GLN A 643 -6.42 15.03 -7.94
C GLN A 643 -5.81 15.55 -9.27
N GLY A 644 -4.49 15.38 -9.41
CA GLY A 644 -3.69 15.85 -10.55
C GLY A 644 -3.46 17.38 -10.58
N LEU A 645 -3.95 18.11 -9.58
CA LEU A 645 -3.66 19.53 -9.39
C LEU A 645 -2.45 19.71 -8.47
N THR A 646 -1.64 20.71 -8.77
CA THR A 646 -0.45 21.06 -8.00
C THR A 646 -0.72 22.23 -7.05
N PHE A 647 -0.18 22.11 -5.85
CA PHE A 647 -0.21 23.12 -4.81
C PHE A 647 1.21 23.29 -4.25
N ILE A 648 1.59 24.51 -3.91
CA ILE A 648 2.81 24.80 -3.17
C ILE A 648 2.45 24.89 -1.71
N VAL A 649 3.20 24.17 -0.87
CA VAL A 649 3.08 24.24 0.58
C VAL A 649 3.71 25.54 1.05
N THR A 650 2.91 26.42 1.64
CA THR A 650 3.36 27.75 2.06
C THR A 650 3.86 27.76 3.51
N GLU A 651 3.24 26.97 4.38
CA GLU A 651 3.52 26.97 5.82
C GLU A 651 3.06 25.65 6.45
N ILE A 652 3.80 25.14 7.43
CA ILE A 652 3.41 23.96 8.21
C ILE A 652 3.51 24.25 9.70
N SER A 653 2.40 24.07 10.42
CA SER A 653 2.36 24.11 11.87
C SER A 653 2.40 22.69 12.43
N HIS A 654 3.48 22.34 13.12
CA HIS A 654 3.64 21.05 13.79
C HIS A 654 2.84 20.94 15.09
N ASP A 655 2.49 22.07 15.71
CA ASP A 655 1.69 22.12 16.94
C ASP A 655 0.21 21.91 16.63
N SER A 656 -0.32 22.65 15.66
CA SER A 656 -1.73 22.53 15.26
C SER A 656 -1.96 21.44 14.22
N LYS A 657 -0.90 20.82 13.69
CA LYS A 657 -0.93 19.80 12.63
C LYS A 657 -1.65 20.28 11.37
N ILE A 658 -1.37 21.52 10.94
CA ILE A 658 -1.99 22.13 9.75
C ILE A 658 -0.91 22.46 8.73
N ALA A 659 -1.09 22.03 7.48
CA ALA A 659 -0.29 22.44 6.35
C ALA A 659 -1.13 23.36 5.44
N ARG A 660 -0.68 24.59 5.24
CA ARG A 660 -1.34 25.55 4.33
C ARG A 660 -0.75 25.41 2.94
N VAL A 661 -1.61 25.32 1.94
CA VAL A 661 -1.20 25.13 0.55
C VAL A 661 -1.90 26.12 -0.37
N MET A 662 -1.20 26.53 -1.43
CA MET A 662 -1.71 27.45 -2.45
C MET A 662 -1.61 26.79 -3.82
N ARG A 663 -2.69 26.82 -4.58
CA ARG A 663 -2.73 26.25 -5.94
C ARG A 663 -1.75 26.99 -6.82
N ALA A 664 -0.88 26.23 -7.49
CA ALA A 664 0.10 26.77 -8.42
C ALA A 664 0.25 25.81 -9.58
N ASP A 665 0.23 26.32 -10.81
CA ASP A 665 0.45 25.49 -12.01
C ASP A 665 1.95 25.37 -12.28
N VAL A 666 2.54 24.25 -11.87
CA VAL A 666 3.99 24.01 -11.96
C VAL A 666 4.28 22.75 -12.77
N ASN A 667 5.28 22.82 -13.63
CA ASN A 667 5.70 21.69 -14.48
C ASN A 667 6.84 20.85 -13.88
N TRP A 668 7.19 21.06 -12.62
CA TRP A 668 8.15 20.26 -11.85
C TRP A 668 7.47 19.58 -10.67
N ILE A 669 8.19 18.64 -10.05
CA ILE A 669 7.86 18.04 -8.76
C ILE A 669 8.99 18.34 -7.77
N THR A 670 8.76 18.09 -6.49
CA THR A 670 9.81 18.22 -5.47
C THR A 670 10.16 16.87 -4.86
N SER A 671 11.42 16.75 -4.42
CA SER A 671 11.90 15.63 -3.60
C SER A 671 12.62 16.22 -2.38
N PRO A 672 12.23 15.85 -1.15
CA PRO A 672 12.88 16.38 0.04
C PRO A 672 14.35 15.92 0.10
N ARG A 673 15.15 16.76 0.74
CA ARG A 673 16.49 16.45 1.23
C ARG A 673 16.37 16.43 2.73
N ASP A 674 16.38 15.23 3.30
CA ASP A 674 16.17 15.02 4.71
C ASP A 674 17.25 14.12 5.31
N TYR A 675 17.32 14.12 6.62
CA TYR A 675 18.01 13.08 7.37
C TYR A 675 17.16 12.67 8.55
N THR A 676 17.13 11.37 8.80
CA THR A 676 16.50 10.80 9.99
C THR A 676 17.59 10.44 11.00
N ASP A 677 17.35 10.87 12.22
CA ASP A 677 18.16 10.65 13.39
C ASP A 677 17.37 9.76 14.36
N ILE A 678 17.97 8.65 14.78
CA ILE A 678 17.26 7.65 15.58
C ILE A 678 18.02 7.41 16.88
N ASP A 679 17.34 7.64 18.00
CA ASP A 679 17.93 7.54 19.33
C ASP A 679 17.08 6.61 20.21
N ALA A 680 17.71 5.59 20.81
CA ALA A 680 17.05 4.79 21.85
C ALA A 680 17.09 5.55 23.18
N VAL A 681 15.93 5.70 23.80
CA VAL A 681 15.72 6.63 24.92
C VAL A 681 15.43 5.93 26.24
N GLN A 682 14.66 4.84 26.22
CA GLN A 682 14.26 4.14 27.45
C GLN A 682 14.18 2.63 27.21
N THR A 683 14.84 1.85 28.05
CA THR A 683 14.82 0.38 27.98
C THR A 683 13.62 -0.18 28.73
N TYR A 684 12.84 -1.05 28.07
CA TYR A 684 11.68 -1.75 28.64
C TYR A 684 11.96 -3.24 28.90
N ARG A 685 12.73 -3.89 28.03
CA ARG A 685 13.11 -5.31 28.13
C ARG A 685 14.58 -5.47 27.79
N ILE A 686 15.23 -6.44 28.43
CA ILE A 686 16.63 -6.81 28.18
C ILE A 686 16.67 -8.31 27.96
N ARG A 687 17.38 -8.77 26.93
CA ARG A 687 17.50 -10.19 26.61
C ARG A 687 18.95 -10.56 26.33
N GLU A 688 19.36 -11.74 26.78
CA GLU A 688 20.68 -12.30 26.48
C GLU A 688 20.79 -12.67 25.00
N ILE A 689 22.00 -12.59 24.45
CA ILE A 689 22.32 -13.15 23.14
C ILE A 689 23.00 -14.49 23.39
N LYS A 690 22.45 -15.58 22.85
CA LYS A 690 22.96 -16.94 23.11
C LYS A 690 24.46 -17.07 22.78
N GLY A 691 25.26 -17.45 23.77
CA GLY A 691 26.70 -17.64 23.63
C GLY A 691 27.54 -16.35 23.68
N SER A 692 26.93 -15.21 23.97
CA SER A 692 27.58 -13.90 23.94
C SER A 692 27.47 -13.16 25.29
N PRO A 693 28.51 -12.37 25.69
CA PRO A 693 28.41 -11.47 26.83
C PRO A 693 27.59 -10.21 26.52
N HIS A 694 27.21 -9.99 25.26
CA HIS A 694 26.43 -8.84 24.82
C HIS A 694 24.92 -9.11 24.97
N ARG A 695 24.15 -8.02 25.04
CA ARG A 695 22.71 -8.06 25.27
C ARG A 695 21.97 -7.30 24.19
N ALA A 696 20.75 -7.75 23.91
CA ALA A 696 19.79 -7.02 23.14
C ALA A 696 18.87 -6.23 24.08
N PHE A 697 18.43 -5.06 23.61
CA PHE A 697 17.54 -4.18 24.35
C PHE A 697 16.30 -3.90 23.52
N TYR A 698 15.17 -3.72 24.19
CA TYR A 698 13.91 -3.32 23.56
C TYR A 698 13.24 -2.23 24.39
N GLY A 699 12.70 -1.21 23.73
CA GLY A 699 12.05 -0.11 24.41
C GLY A 699 11.70 1.06 23.52
N ARG A 700 11.68 2.28 24.09
CA ARG A 700 11.33 3.50 23.38
C ARG A 700 12.48 4.00 22.52
N VAL A 701 12.16 4.30 21.26
CA VAL A 701 13.05 4.91 20.29
C VAL A 701 12.39 6.20 19.79
N ASP A 702 13.14 7.29 19.77
CA ASP A 702 12.70 8.56 19.22
C ASP A 702 13.38 8.74 17.84
N ALA A 703 12.57 8.97 16.80
CA ALA A 703 13.02 9.19 15.44
C ALA A 703 12.72 10.65 15.05
N LYS A 704 13.77 11.43 14.85
CA LYS A 704 13.70 12.85 14.45
C LYS A 704 14.11 12.99 13.01
N THR A 705 13.26 13.54 12.17
CA THR A 705 13.60 13.76 10.76
C THR A 705 13.62 15.23 10.44
N VAL A 706 14.71 15.76 9.88
CA VAL A 706 14.80 17.17 9.51
C VAL A 706 14.87 17.29 8.00
N VAL A 707 13.95 18.06 7.42
CA VAL A 707 13.98 18.43 6.00
C VAL A 707 14.75 19.74 5.89
N PHE A 708 16.00 19.67 5.46
CA PHE A 708 16.88 20.85 5.34
C PHE A 708 16.85 21.47 3.94
N GLY A 709 16.07 20.89 3.02
CA GLY A 709 15.92 21.40 1.67
C GLY A 709 15.14 20.44 0.78
N PHE A 710 15.08 20.75 -0.51
CA PHE A 710 14.49 19.87 -1.52
C PHE A 710 15.06 20.13 -2.91
N PHE A 711 14.93 19.14 -3.79
CA PHE A 711 15.22 19.27 -5.22
C PHE A 711 13.96 19.62 -5.99
N LYS A 712 14.02 20.58 -6.91
CA LYS A 712 13.01 20.73 -7.97
C LYS A 712 13.41 19.83 -9.13
N ILE A 713 12.54 18.90 -9.52
CA ILE A 713 12.85 17.87 -10.50
C ILE A 713 11.85 17.93 -11.65
N ARG A 714 12.34 17.88 -12.89
CA ARG A 714 11.53 17.72 -14.10
C ARG A 714 12.18 16.68 -14.99
N ASN A 715 11.42 15.68 -15.43
CA ASN A 715 11.91 14.59 -16.29
C ASN A 715 13.21 13.94 -15.75
N LYS A 716 13.23 13.63 -14.45
CA LYS A 716 14.39 13.09 -13.71
C LYS A 716 15.65 14.00 -13.68
N THR A 717 15.55 15.22 -14.19
CA THR A 717 16.61 16.23 -14.14
C THR A 717 16.35 17.18 -12.98
N ILE A 718 17.38 17.42 -12.15
CA ILE A 718 17.33 18.42 -11.08
C ILE A 718 17.44 19.79 -11.74
N LEU A 719 16.40 20.59 -11.60
CA LEU A 719 16.34 21.98 -12.08
C LEU A 719 16.98 22.95 -11.10
N ASP A 720 16.76 22.70 -9.80
CA ASP A 720 17.10 23.63 -8.74
C ASP A 720 17.26 22.88 -7.41
N VAL A 721 18.06 23.46 -6.51
CA VAL A 721 18.30 22.97 -5.16
C VAL A 721 17.89 24.08 -4.21
N VAL A 722 16.90 23.82 -3.37
CA VAL A 722 16.38 24.79 -2.41
C VAL A 722 16.74 24.31 -1.02
N ASP A 723 17.31 25.19 -0.19
CA ASP A 723 17.50 24.95 1.23
C ASP A 723 16.30 25.52 2.01
N VAL A 724 15.88 24.82 3.06
CA VAL A 724 14.73 25.18 3.89
C VAL A 724 15.13 25.01 5.34
N ASP A 725 14.74 25.96 6.19
CA ASP A 725 14.85 25.84 7.63
C ASP A 725 13.52 25.31 8.17
N SER A 726 13.45 24.00 8.43
CA SER A 726 12.23 23.32 8.89
C SER A 726 12.49 22.67 10.25
N PRO A 727 11.54 22.78 11.20
CA PRO A 727 11.64 22.08 12.47
C PRO A 727 11.66 20.55 12.26
N SER A 728 12.13 19.82 13.27
CA SER A 728 12.21 18.36 13.19
C SER A 728 10.83 17.71 13.25
N TRP A 729 10.65 16.71 12.41
CA TRP A 729 9.55 15.76 12.45
C TRP A 729 9.87 14.71 13.50
N ASP A 730 9.36 14.93 14.71
CA ASP A 730 9.59 14.05 15.85
C ASP A 730 8.55 12.93 15.89
N ARG A 731 9.02 11.68 16.02
CA ARG A 731 8.19 10.49 16.14
C ARG A 731 8.68 9.63 17.29
N GLN A 732 7.74 9.11 18.07
CA GLN A 732 8.01 8.10 19.08
C GLN A 732 7.63 6.72 18.53
N ALA A 733 8.51 5.75 18.69
CA ALA A 733 8.31 4.36 18.28
C ALA A 733 8.81 3.41 19.37
N THR A 734 8.48 2.14 19.22
CA THR A 734 9.17 1.05 19.91
C THR A 734 10.18 0.41 18.97
N GLY A 735 11.29 -0.05 19.53
CA GLY A 735 12.34 -0.66 18.75
C GLY A 735 13.24 -1.55 19.58
N LEU A 736 14.04 -2.34 18.87
CA LEU A 736 15.11 -3.14 19.42
C LEU A 736 16.45 -2.53 19.03
N TRP A 737 17.43 -2.61 19.92
CA TRP A 737 18.79 -2.20 19.60
C TRP A 737 19.83 -3.07 20.28
N ILE A 738 21.02 -3.08 19.68
CA ILE A 738 22.21 -3.75 20.17
C ILE A 738 23.37 -2.75 20.05
N ASP A 739 24.06 -2.51 21.17
CA ASP A 739 25.22 -1.62 21.18
C ASP A 739 26.42 -2.31 20.53
N VAL A 740 27.11 -1.59 19.64
CA VAL A 740 28.31 -2.09 18.98
C VAL A 740 29.49 -2.00 19.95
N PRO A 741 30.20 -3.09 20.26
CA PRO A 741 31.27 -3.08 21.24
C PRO A 741 32.42 -2.15 20.87
N ARG A 742 32.99 -1.45 21.87
CA ARG A 742 34.11 -0.50 21.68
C ARG A 742 35.32 -1.12 20.99
N TYR A 743 35.62 -2.39 21.29
CA TYR A 743 36.74 -3.11 20.69
C TYR A 743 36.65 -3.17 19.16
N VAL A 744 35.48 -3.53 18.60
CA VAL A 744 35.33 -3.63 17.13
C VAL A 744 35.34 -2.25 16.46
N LEU A 745 34.87 -1.20 17.14
CA LEU A 745 34.99 0.18 16.64
C LEU A 745 36.45 0.61 16.51
N ASN A 746 37.28 0.31 17.51
CA ASN A 746 38.72 0.60 17.46
C ASN A 746 39.42 -0.23 16.38
N LEU A 747 39.05 -1.51 16.23
CA LEU A 747 39.60 -2.38 15.20
C LEU A 747 39.28 -1.86 13.80
N MET A 748 38.01 -1.53 13.51
CA MET A 748 37.60 -0.94 12.25
C MET A 748 38.35 0.36 11.96
N LYS A 749 38.48 1.25 12.96
CA LYS A 749 39.25 2.49 12.84
C LYS A 749 40.73 2.25 12.52
N SER A 750 41.36 1.26 13.17
CA SER A 750 42.76 0.90 12.92
C SER A 750 42.98 0.30 11.52
N LYS A 751 41.94 -0.27 10.92
CA LYS A 751 41.96 -0.88 9.58
C LYS A 751 41.41 0.03 8.49
N GLY A 752 40.97 1.25 8.81
CA GLY A 752 40.37 2.19 7.84
C GLY A 752 38.96 1.80 7.38
N ILE A 753 38.26 0.93 8.10
CA ILE A 753 36.88 0.52 7.77
C ILE A 753 35.91 1.57 8.33
N ASN A 754 35.00 2.07 7.49
CA ASN A 754 34.00 3.04 7.92
C ASN A 754 32.92 2.38 8.80
N ALA A 755 32.84 2.82 10.07
CA ALA A 755 31.88 2.27 11.03
C ALA A 755 30.41 2.49 10.64
N ALA A 756 30.09 3.58 9.94
CA ALA A 756 28.72 3.86 9.49
C ALA A 756 28.27 2.86 8.41
N GLU A 757 29.15 2.53 7.46
CA GLU A 757 28.92 1.51 6.44
C GLU A 757 28.74 0.12 7.05
N ALA A 758 29.58 -0.21 8.02
CA ALA A 758 29.55 -1.48 8.75
C ALA A 758 28.22 -1.67 9.50
N ILE A 759 27.79 -0.66 10.27
CA ILE A 759 26.54 -0.67 11.03
C ILE A 759 25.33 -0.81 10.10
N HIS A 760 25.27 0.01 9.04
CA HIS A 760 24.18 0.00 8.07
C HIS A 760 24.03 -1.37 7.39
N SER A 761 25.17 -1.97 7.03
CA SER A 761 25.22 -3.27 6.36
C SER A 761 24.84 -4.42 7.29
N ALA A 762 25.24 -4.37 8.56
CA ALA A 762 24.82 -5.33 9.58
C ALA A 762 23.31 -5.24 9.86
N GLN A 763 22.74 -4.03 9.87
CA GLN A 763 21.29 -3.84 10.02
C GLN A 763 20.51 -4.48 8.87
N HIS A 764 20.93 -4.25 7.62
CA HIS A 764 20.30 -4.88 6.46
C HIS A 764 20.43 -6.41 6.47
N ALA A 765 21.59 -6.95 6.87
CA ALA A 765 21.79 -8.39 6.96
C ALA A 765 20.78 -9.06 7.91
N LEU A 766 20.48 -8.42 9.04
CA LEU A 766 19.47 -8.90 9.99
C LEU A 766 18.05 -8.78 9.41
N LEU A 767 17.69 -7.62 8.85
CA LEU A 767 16.36 -7.40 8.26
C LEU A 767 16.05 -8.41 7.14
N ASN A 768 17.04 -8.77 6.32
CA ASN A 768 16.87 -9.74 5.24
C ASN A 768 16.52 -11.17 5.74
N ARG A 769 16.66 -11.46 7.04
CA ARG A 769 16.33 -12.76 7.66
C ARG A 769 15.02 -12.77 8.41
N PHE A 770 14.35 -11.63 8.51
CA PHE A 770 13.13 -11.52 9.28
C PHE A 770 11.91 -11.42 8.37
N ALA A 771 10.98 -12.38 8.50
CA ALA A 771 9.82 -12.48 7.62
C ALA A 771 8.90 -11.23 7.67
N LEU A 772 8.84 -10.55 8.82
CA LEU A 772 8.04 -9.33 9.01
C LEU A 772 8.88 -8.05 8.85
N ALA A 773 10.03 -8.11 8.17
CA ALA A 773 10.92 -6.97 8.00
C ALA A 773 10.30 -5.78 7.25
N ALA A 774 9.21 -6.01 6.49
CA ALA A 774 8.49 -4.94 5.81
C ALA A 774 7.93 -3.87 6.77
N ASP A 775 7.62 -4.26 8.01
CA ASP A 775 7.06 -3.39 9.06
C ASP A 775 8.13 -2.84 10.02
N LEU A 776 9.41 -3.19 9.80
CA LEU A 776 10.56 -2.62 10.51
C LEU A 776 11.30 -1.61 9.67
N LYS A 777 11.79 -0.57 10.34
CA LYS A 777 12.72 0.41 9.76
C LYS A 777 14.03 0.39 10.53
N THR A 778 15.05 0.91 9.88
CA THR A 778 16.39 1.11 10.44
C THR A 778 16.95 2.44 9.98
N GLU A 779 18.01 2.92 10.63
CA GLU A 779 18.64 4.20 10.27
C GLU A 779 19.53 4.04 9.03
N CYS A 780 18.93 4.14 7.83
CA CYS A 780 19.70 4.17 6.58
C CYS A 780 20.63 5.38 6.55
N LYS A 781 21.88 5.18 6.11
CA LYS A 781 22.92 6.21 6.12
C LYS A 781 22.98 6.94 4.78
N ALA A 782 22.75 8.25 4.81
CA ALA A 782 22.76 9.11 3.63
C ALA A 782 24.21 9.35 3.13
N PRO A 783 24.54 9.01 1.87
CA PRO A 783 25.89 9.15 1.31
C PRO A 783 26.43 10.58 1.43
N GLN A 784 25.57 11.58 1.29
CA GLN A 784 25.96 12.99 1.35
C GLN A 784 26.41 13.42 2.76
N LYS A 785 26.11 12.65 3.81
CA LYS A 785 26.64 12.87 5.16
C LYS A 785 27.91 12.07 5.41
N GLU A 786 27.90 10.79 5.07
CA GLU A 786 28.99 9.87 5.42
C GLU A 786 30.26 10.09 4.58
N TYR A 787 30.11 10.66 3.37
CA TYR A 787 31.24 10.96 2.47
C TYR A 787 31.52 12.46 2.31
N LYS A 788 30.91 13.32 3.13
CA LYS A 788 31.16 14.77 3.08
C LYS A 788 32.50 15.11 3.75
N ALA A 789 33.31 15.96 3.13
CA ALA A 789 34.58 16.42 3.72
C ALA A 789 34.40 17.28 5.00
N THR A 790 33.22 17.89 5.19
CA THR A 790 32.93 18.73 6.36
C THR A 790 32.48 17.88 7.54
N LYS A 791 33.17 18.01 8.69
CA LYS A 791 32.80 17.32 9.93
C LYS A 791 31.36 17.69 10.34
N THR A 792 30.55 16.67 10.64
CA THR A 792 29.18 16.84 11.14
C THR A 792 29.19 17.17 12.63
N GLU A 793 28.26 18.01 13.08
CA GLU A 793 28.09 18.35 14.50
C GLU A 793 27.38 17.22 15.29
N ARG A 794 26.48 16.46 14.65
CA ARG A 794 25.83 15.30 15.28
C ARG A 794 26.62 14.03 15.01
N LYS A 795 27.15 13.43 16.08
CA LYS A 795 27.71 12.08 16.06
C LYS A 795 26.68 11.07 16.55
N ARG A 796 26.60 9.92 15.90
CA ARG A 796 25.56 8.91 16.17
C ARG A 796 26.09 7.80 17.07
N PRO A 797 25.32 7.35 18.08
CA PRO A 797 25.65 6.17 18.86
C PRO A 797 25.85 4.94 17.97
N ALA A 798 26.92 4.19 18.21
CA ALA A 798 27.22 2.96 17.51
C ALA A 798 26.25 1.85 17.94
N ARG A 799 25.11 1.75 17.26
CA ARG A 799 24.04 0.78 17.53
C ARG A 799 23.51 0.15 16.26
N LEU A 800 23.23 -1.16 16.33
CA LEU A 800 22.27 -1.78 15.43
C LEU A 800 20.88 -1.48 15.98
N ILE A 801 20.17 -0.52 15.38
CA ILE A 801 18.82 -0.12 15.81
C ILE A 801 17.76 -0.47 14.77
N PHE A 802 16.64 -1.01 15.23
CA PHE A 802 15.46 -1.35 14.43
C PHE A 802 14.22 -0.88 15.17
N TYR A 803 13.26 -0.31 14.47
CA TYR A 803 12.09 0.28 15.09
C TYR A 803 10.86 0.07 14.21
N ASP A 804 9.71 0.03 14.85
CA ASP A 804 8.43 -0.15 14.19
C ASP A 804 8.15 1.03 13.25
N SER A 805 7.70 0.74 12.03
CA SER A 805 7.45 1.76 11.02
C SER A 805 6.29 2.71 11.36
N ALA A 806 5.34 2.23 12.18
CA ALA A 806 4.14 2.91 12.63
C ALA A 806 3.85 2.53 14.09
N GLY A 807 4.16 3.43 15.03
CA GLY A 807 3.86 3.29 16.47
C GLY A 807 4.28 1.96 17.10
N ARG A 808 3.44 1.39 17.98
CA ARG A 808 3.66 0.09 18.64
C ARG A 808 3.04 -1.04 17.84
N SER A 809 3.61 -1.37 16.68
CA SER A 809 3.14 -2.50 15.86
C SER A 809 3.42 -3.86 16.50
N GLY A 810 4.38 -3.92 17.45
CA GLY A 810 4.79 -5.15 18.12
C GLY A 810 5.74 -6.02 17.30
N VAL A 811 6.03 -5.64 16.06
CA VAL A 811 6.93 -6.37 15.16
C VAL A 811 8.37 -6.36 15.68
N SER A 812 8.86 -5.21 16.16
CA SER A 812 10.19 -5.10 16.78
C SER A 812 10.29 -5.93 18.07
N SER A 813 9.19 -6.11 18.81
CA SER A 813 9.16 -7.02 19.96
C SER A 813 9.36 -8.47 19.52
N LYS A 814 8.72 -8.89 18.42
CA LYS A 814 8.89 -10.25 17.89
C LYS A 814 10.32 -10.48 17.35
N ALA A 815 10.89 -9.49 16.66
CA ALA A 815 12.29 -9.54 16.25
C ALA A 815 13.23 -9.60 17.46
N PHE A 816 12.91 -8.89 18.55
CA PHE A 816 13.65 -8.97 19.81
C PHE A 816 13.55 -10.35 20.46
N ASP A 817 12.37 -10.98 20.43
CA ASP A 817 12.17 -12.31 20.99
C ASP A 817 13.00 -13.39 20.26
N HIS A 818 13.31 -13.19 18.97
CA HIS A 818 14.12 -14.08 18.14
C HIS A 818 15.51 -13.53 17.79
N VAL A 819 16.00 -12.53 18.53
CA VAL A 819 17.21 -11.77 18.16
C VAL A 819 18.45 -12.64 18.01
N SER A 820 18.64 -13.63 18.88
CA SER A 820 19.76 -14.58 18.82
C SER A 820 19.78 -15.32 17.48
N ASP A 821 18.65 -15.94 17.10
CA ASP A 821 18.55 -16.74 15.89
C ASP A 821 18.73 -15.88 14.63
N LEU A 822 18.18 -14.66 14.63
CA LEU A 822 18.33 -13.71 13.52
C LEU A 822 19.77 -13.25 13.32
N LEU A 823 20.52 -13.02 14.41
CA LEU A 823 21.94 -12.64 14.34
C LEU A 823 22.80 -13.77 13.74
N TYR A 824 22.60 -15.02 14.18
CA TYR A 824 23.30 -16.17 13.62
C TYR A 824 22.98 -16.35 12.13
N GLN A 825 21.70 -16.31 11.74
CA GLN A 825 21.29 -16.41 10.34
C GLN A 825 21.87 -15.28 9.47
N ALA A 826 21.97 -14.07 10.00
CA ALA A 826 22.58 -12.94 9.31
C ALA A 826 24.08 -13.15 9.09
N ASN A 827 24.79 -13.64 10.11
CA ASN A 827 26.22 -13.97 10.01
C ASN A 827 26.46 -15.08 8.98
N ASP A 828 25.71 -16.18 9.07
CA ASP A 828 25.82 -17.33 8.17
C ASP A 828 25.59 -16.92 6.70
N ALA A 829 24.64 -16.02 6.47
CA ALA A 829 24.38 -15.48 5.14
C ALA A 829 25.53 -14.63 4.57
N ILE A 830 26.20 -13.84 5.42
CA ILE A 830 27.37 -13.07 4.99
C ILE A 830 28.53 -14.01 4.64
N GLU A 831 28.76 -15.03 5.45
CA GLU A 831 29.84 -16.02 5.28
C GLU A 831 29.61 -16.93 4.06
N GLY A 832 28.39 -17.42 3.88
CA GLY A 832 28.04 -18.28 2.74
C GLY A 832 27.99 -17.54 1.40
N CYS A 833 27.95 -16.21 1.42
CA CYS A 833 27.82 -15.40 0.21
C CYS A 833 29.17 -15.12 -0.46
N LYS A 834 29.26 -15.36 -1.78
CA LYS A 834 30.50 -15.19 -2.57
C LYS A 834 30.75 -13.76 -3.08
N CYS A 835 29.87 -12.79 -2.79
CA CYS A 835 30.06 -11.42 -3.26
C CYS A 835 31.20 -10.70 -2.50
N GLU A 836 31.85 -9.75 -3.15
CA GLU A 836 32.98 -9.00 -2.58
C GLU A 836 32.51 -7.80 -1.76
N SER A 837 31.68 -6.92 -2.35
CA SER A 837 31.25 -5.66 -1.73
C SER A 837 29.90 -5.73 -1.01
N GLY A 838 29.09 -6.76 -1.28
CA GLY A 838 27.72 -6.89 -0.77
C GLY A 838 26.70 -7.18 -1.87
N CYS A 839 25.62 -7.90 -1.53
CA CYS A 839 24.50 -8.18 -2.43
C CYS A 839 23.21 -8.41 -1.66
N LYS A 840 22.09 -8.60 -2.37
CA LYS A 840 20.75 -8.80 -1.77
C LYS A 840 20.66 -10.03 -0.86
N GLU A 841 21.42 -11.08 -1.18
CA GLU A 841 21.51 -12.29 -0.36
C GLU A 841 22.33 -12.12 0.94
N CYS A 842 22.97 -10.98 1.17
CA CYS A 842 23.71 -10.70 2.40
C CYS A 842 23.34 -9.32 2.96
N VAL A 843 24.12 -8.28 2.64
CA VAL A 843 24.06 -6.97 3.30
C VAL A 843 23.28 -5.89 2.54
N HIS A 844 22.82 -6.13 1.30
CA HIS A 844 21.99 -5.15 0.60
C HIS A 844 20.52 -5.41 0.86
N SER A 845 19.78 -4.34 1.17
CA SER A 845 18.33 -4.40 1.32
C SER A 845 17.64 -3.90 0.04
N PRO A 846 16.60 -4.61 -0.46
CA PRO A 846 15.76 -4.10 -1.54
C PRO A 846 14.92 -2.88 -1.12
N SER A 847 14.76 -2.63 0.18
CA SER A 847 14.02 -1.50 0.74
C SER A 847 14.90 -0.33 1.19
N CYS A 848 16.22 -0.37 0.93
CA CYS A 848 17.14 0.72 1.28
C CYS A 848 16.79 2.00 0.49
N ARG A 849 16.50 3.09 1.20
CA ARG A 849 16.17 4.40 0.61
C ARG A 849 17.35 5.08 -0.08
N GLU A 850 18.55 4.79 0.40
CA GLU A 850 19.82 5.36 -0.06
C GLU A 850 20.50 4.50 -1.12
N GLY A 851 19.77 3.57 -1.75
CA GLY A 851 20.29 2.76 -2.87
C GLY A 851 21.38 1.75 -2.49
N ASN A 852 21.62 1.50 -1.20
CA ASN A 852 22.76 0.72 -0.67
C ASN A 852 24.13 1.32 -1.02
N GLU A 853 24.21 2.64 -1.22
CA GLU A 853 25.49 3.31 -1.57
C GLU A 853 26.50 3.30 -0.41
N VAL A 854 26.04 3.42 0.84
CA VAL A 854 26.87 3.34 2.05
C VAL A 854 26.87 1.91 2.57
N SER A 855 27.81 1.05 2.14
CA SER A 855 27.81 -0.37 2.53
C SER A 855 29.21 -0.97 2.67
N SER A 856 29.38 -1.87 3.65
CA SER A 856 30.60 -2.62 3.92
C SER A 856 30.25 -4.03 4.43
N LYS A 857 30.41 -5.04 3.55
CA LYS A 857 30.21 -6.45 3.90
C LYS A 857 31.19 -6.91 4.99
N LEU A 858 32.46 -6.56 4.84
CA LEU A 858 33.52 -6.89 5.80
C LEU A 858 33.23 -6.26 7.18
N GLY A 859 32.88 -4.97 7.20
CA GLY A 859 32.53 -4.28 8.44
C GLY A 859 31.31 -4.89 9.13
N ALA A 860 30.27 -5.26 8.36
CA ALA A 860 29.10 -5.95 8.91
C ALA A 860 29.46 -7.28 9.55
N GLN A 861 30.32 -8.08 8.90
CA GLN A 861 30.79 -9.36 9.43
C GLN A 861 31.52 -9.18 10.76
N LEU A 862 32.42 -8.18 10.86
CA LEU A 862 33.14 -7.90 12.11
C LEU A 862 32.20 -7.55 13.25
N ILE A 863 31.19 -6.70 13.00
CA ILE A 863 30.18 -6.32 14.00
C ILE A 863 29.39 -7.55 14.45
N LEU A 864 28.85 -8.34 13.52
CA LEU A 864 28.02 -9.51 13.86
C LEU A 864 28.83 -10.58 14.61
N ARG A 865 30.04 -10.92 14.15
CA ARG A 865 30.91 -11.88 14.86
C ARG A 865 31.26 -11.41 16.26
N THR A 866 31.54 -10.13 16.45
CA THR A 866 31.82 -9.57 17.78
C THR A 866 30.58 -9.67 18.69
N ILE A 867 29.41 -9.26 18.19
CA ILE A 867 28.14 -9.34 18.96
C ILE A 867 27.79 -10.79 19.31
N LEU A 868 28.11 -11.76 18.44
CA LEU A 868 27.90 -13.19 18.68
C LEU A 868 29.04 -13.85 19.48
N ASN A 869 30.08 -13.11 19.87
CA ASN A 869 31.28 -13.63 20.55
C ASN A 869 31.99 -14.75 19.77
N LEU A 870 32.02 -14.64 18.44
CA LEU A 870 32.74 -15.53 17.54
C LEU A 870 34.18 -15.01 17.33
N GLU A 871 35.14 -15.91 17.14
CA GLU A 871 36.55 -15.54 16.96
C GLU A 871 36.76 -14.64 15.74
N ILE A 872 37.60 -13.61 15.86
CA ILE A 872 37.97 -12.72 14.76
C ILE A 872 39.49 -12.78 14.61
N ASN A 873 39.97 -13.18 13.43
CA ASN A 873 41.39 -13.16 13.12
C ASN A 873 41.79 -11.77 12.58
N GLU A 874 42.31 -10.91 13.46
CA GLU A 874 42.70 -9.53 13.14
C GLU A 874 43.74 -9.42 12.01
N ASP A 875 44.62 -10.42 11.87
CA ASP A 875 45.69 -10.44 10.87
C ASP A 875 45.15 -10.69 9.46
N SER A 876 44.00 -11.36 9.35
CA SER A 876 43.33 -11.64 8.08
C SER A 876 42.53 -10.45 7.53
N ILE A 877 42.35 -9.39 8.33
CA ILE A 877 41.53 -8.23 7.94
C ILE A 877 42.36 -7.28 7.07
N PRO A 878 41.97 -7.05 5.80
CA PRO A 878 42.68 -6.14 4.90
C PRO A 878 42.58 -4.70 5.41
N SER A 879 43.68 -3.95 5.30
CA SER A 879 43.68 -2.51 5.59
C SER A 879 43.08 -1.74 4.41
N GLN A 880 42.15 -0.84 4.70
CA GLN A 880 41.44 0.04 3.77
C GLN A 880 41.76 1.52 4.04
N MET A 881 42.95 1.82 4.57
CA MET A 881 43.37 3.20 4.80
C MET A 881 43.53 3.96 3.47
N ASP A 882 42.49 4.68 3.06
CA ASP A 882 42.55 5.66 1.97
C ASP A 882 43.09 7.02 2.48
N GLU A 883 43.74 7.79 1.59
CA GLU A 883 44.26 9.15 1.87
C GLU A 883 43.16 10.21 2.12
N THR A 884 41.89 9.84 2.01
CA THR A 884 40.74 10.72 2.25
C THR A 884 40.26 10.64 3.70
N ASP A 885 40.39 11.74 4.44
CA ASP A 885 39.89 11.93 5.81
C ASP A 885 38.34 11.81 5.82
N THR A 886 37.82 10.60 5.97
CA THR A 886 36.37 10.35 6.08
C THR A 886 35.85 10.92 7.39
N PRO A 887 34.72 11.65 7.40
CA PRO A 887 34.19 12.25 8.61
C PRO A 887 33.81 11.18 9.65
N ASP A 888 34.26 11.37 10.89
CA ASP A 888 33.91 10.51 12.03
C ASP A 888 32.49 10.80 12.52
N THR A 889 31.51 10.11 11.94
CA THR A 889 30.06 10.31 12.20
C THR A 889 29.50 9.39 13.29
N ILE A 890 30.28 8.43 13.79
CA ILE A 890 29.87 7.41 14.78
C ILE A 890 30.64 7.61 16.10
N ILE A 891 29.95 7.48 17.23
CA ILE A 891 30.53 7.49 18.57
C ILE A 891 30.15 6.22 19.33
N GLU A 892 30.90 5.93 20.39
CA GLU A 892 30.52 4.90 21.35
C GLU A 892 29.10 5.18 21.87
N ALA A 893 28.28 4.13 21.96
CA ALA A 893 26.90 4.26 22.39
C ALA A 893 26.81 4.42 23.92
N ASP A 894 26.09 5.44 24.38
CA ASP A 894 25.82 5.63 25.81
C ASP A 894 24.88 4.55 26.36
N TYR A 895 24.87 4.35 27.67
CA TYR A 895 23.92 3.41 28.30
C TYR A 895 22.49 3.97 28.31
N VAL A 896 21.51 3.19 27.83
CA VAL A 896 20.09 3.55 27.88
C VAL A 896 19.44 2.99 29.14
N ARG A 897 18.96 3.88 30.01
CA ARG A 897 18.42 3.49 31.32
C ARG A 897 17.17 2.59 31.18
N PRO A 898 17.08 1.47 31.94
CA PRO A 898 15.88 0.66 32.05
C PRO A 898 14.83 1.27 32.97
N VAL A 899 13.56 0.97 32.69
CA VAL A 899 12.46 1.25 33.63
C VAL A 899 12.64 0.40 34.90
N ASP A 900 12.08 0.85 36.02
CA ASP A 900 12.25 0.16 37.30
C ASP A 900 11.67 -1.26 37.25
N GLY A 901 12.43 -2.23 37.75
CA GLY A 901 12.00 -3.64 37.84
C GLY A 901 12.31 -4.53 36.63
N VAL A 902 12.99 -4.03 35.59
CA VAL A 902 13.37 -4.85 34.42
C VAL A 902 14.43 -5.89 34.79
N GLN A 903 14.11 -7.17 34.55
CA GLN A 903 15.06 -8.28 34.63
C GLN A 903 15.58 -8.68 33.24
N VAL A 904 16.71 -9.37 33.23
CA VAL A 904 17.29 -9.90 31.99
C VAL A 904 16.59 -11.21 31.64
N GLU A 905 15.97 -11.25 30.46
CA GLU A 905 15.33 -12.43 29.89
C GLU A 905 16.37 -13.40 29.32
N ALA A 906 16.15 -14.70 29.51
CA ALA A 906 16.98 -15.73 28.89
C ALA A 906 16.86 -15.66 27.35
N GLY A 907 18.02 -15.78 26.67
CA GLY A 907 18.21 -15.53 25.24
C GLY A 907 17.91 -16.67 24.29
#